data_AF-B2IU82-F1
#
_entry.id   AF-B2IU82-F1
#
_cell.length_a   1.000
_cell.length_b   1.000
_cell.length_c   1.000
_cell.angle_alpha   90.00
_cell.angle_beta   90.00
_cell.angle_gamma   90.00
#
_symmetry.space_group_name_H-M   'P 1'
#
loop_
_entity.id
_entity.type
_entity.pdbx_description
1 polymer ?
#
loop_
_entity_poly.entity_id
_entity_poly.type
_entity_poly.pdbx_seq_one_letter_code
_entity_poly.pdbx_strand_id
1 'polypeptide(L)'
;MAERGLKASTEGIAKANQALIRNSLNKAALARDLGLSRATVTNFFRVIPIDRLNFEEICKGLGLNWQEIVDIRVGKSQTEKHQNPTSKNYDFVGREDAIAHLNNLVNEGAKVILIQAEGGIGKTTLAKKWFELQGLEYLELRVGSTPQNLNSVEDWLRVKLRDYFKDNPEENFMIMLEQLKTQLQIRKIGVLIDNLEPALINGKLIEPQHSYYVELLTVLAHHSVQSVTLITSREQIDEHTLKRLQTFQSYTIEGLKQEVWRQYFEICNINIDSDALREMHQAYGGNAEVMYILSGDIVTTSKGDLKYFWKKNCDYLLINSTLENLVQYQFDKLQRDNPQVYKLLCRLGCYRYQYVSIIPEEGIFYLLWDEQKERDKLKLLRGLKNRALVKFSEEGCYLYEVIREEAIQRLKLTNDWKQCHTEAGIFLSTLISNSCQTIIPKITCIKVNDTQEQTYLNIENAKIAVKQGLSKQETIALEVVYHVMEFYGVGCFEELRQEPKVLDNPFFKAIENMVFEYVDCYSNLGLVLYKFALSTQVLGIIDEIEENFIASSKEFEYYQRSLKVSQCFFQTALLMATKVKEDKLMIKLIQYLAECQDFTGMFLYQITKNNESTEAFDKIKVNLEKLVQRFDKLSFEQKSEEVKQAIHSLRINEQYYSKFIATFLT
;
A
#
# COMPACT_ATOMS: atom_id res chain seq x y z
N MET A 1 -5.19 22.62 30.36
CA MET A 1 -5.43 21.25 30.85
C MET A 1 -6.64 20.72 30.10
N ALA A 2 -6.46 19.81 29.16
CA ALA A 2 -7.58 19.13 28.49
C ALA A 2 -7.81 17.81 29.25
N GLU A 3 -8.90 17.73 30.01
CA GLU A 3 -9.27 16.47 30.67
C GLU A 3 -9.52 15.41 29.59
N ARG A 4 -8.86 14.25 29.73
CA ARG A 4 -9.03 13.09 28.84
C ARG A 4 -10.50 12.66 28.89
N GLY A 5 -11.13 12.49 27.73
CA GLY A 5 -12.50 12.01 27.64
C GLY A 5 -12.71 10.68 28.36
N LEU A 6 -13.88 10.51 28.98
CA LEU A 6 -14.25 9.30 29.68
C LEU A 6 -14.75 8.23 28.70
N LYS A 7 -14.34 6.98 28.95
CA LYS A 7 -14.74 5.79 28.21
C LYS A 7 -15.51 4.88 29.15
N ALA A 8 -16.62 4.31 28.69
CA ALA A 8 -17.37 3.34 29.47
C ALA A 8 -16.66 1.97 29.44
N SER A 9 -16.80 1.17 30.49
CA SER A 9 -16.39 -0.24 30.46
C SER A 9 -17.38 -1.07 29.63
N THR A 10 -16.95 -2.24 29.16
CA THR A 10 -17.84 -3.18 28.47
C THR A 10 -19.05 -3.57 29.33
N GLU A 11 -18.84 -3.75 30.63
CA GLU A 11 -19.90 -4.02 31.62
C GLU A 11 -20.80 -2.80 31.86
N GLY A 12 -20.21 -1.59 31.92
CA GLY A 12 -20.96 -0.34 32.02
C GLY A 12 -21.89 -0.10 30.83
N ILE A 13 -21.47 -0.47 29.62
CA ILE A 13 -22.31 -0.36 28.42
C ILE A 13 -23.43 -1.38 28.39
N ALA A 14 -23.22 -2.58 28.94
CA ALA A 14 -24.31 -3.53 29.13
C ALA A 14 -25.40 -2.95 30.05
N LYS A 15 -25.01 -2.32 31.18
CA LYS A 15 -25.92 -1.62 32.11
C LYS A 15 -26.63 -0.43 31.43
N ALA A 16 -25.90 0.36 30.65
CA ALA A 16 -26.47 1.49 29.91
C ALA A 16 -27.51 1.06 28.85
N ASN A 17 -27.27 -0.05 28.14
CA ASN A 17 -28.24 -0.59 27.19
C ASN A 17 -29.49 -1.14 27.90
N GLN A 18 -29.35 -1.75 29.07
CA GLN A 18 -30.51 -2.17 29.88
C GLN A 18 -31.32 -0.96 30.38
N ALA A 19 -30.67 0.13 30.76
CA ALA A 19 -31.35 1.36 31.19
C ALA A 19 -32.11 2.04 30.04
N LEU A 20 -31.58 2.03 28.81
CA LEU A 20 -32.31 2.50 27.61
C LEU A 20 -33.63 1.73 27.42
N ILE A 21 -33.57 0.41 27.54
CA ILE A 21 -34.75 -0.46 27.41
C ILE A 21 -35.74 -0.19 28.54
N ARG A 22 -35.27 -0.10 29.79
CA ARG A 22 -36.11 0.19 30.96
C ARG A 22 -36.84 1.52 30.85
N ASN A 23 -36.19 2.53 30.29
CA ASN A 23 -36.75 3.86 30.13
C ASN A 23 -37.57 4.02 28.83
N SER A 24 -37.74 2.95 28.03
CA SER A 24 -38.41 2.99 26.72
C SER A 24 -37.81 4.03 25.74
N LEU A 25 -36.50 4.28 25.85
CA LEU A 25 -35.79 5.24 25.02
C LEU A 25 -34.94 4.53 23.97
N ASN A 26 -34.78 5.17 22.80
CA ASN A 26 -33.74 4.83 21.85
C ASN A 26 -32.64 5.90 21.86
N LYS A 27 -31.47 5.61 21.27
CA LYS A 27 -30.30 6.52 21.29
C LYS A 27 -30.60 7.90 20.69
N ALA A 28 -31.53 7.98 19.73
CA ALA A 28 -31.93 9.24 19.11
C ALA A 28 -32.89 10.06 19.99
N ALA A 29 -33.78 9.39 20.74
CA ALA A 29 -34.63 10.00 21.74
C ALA A 29 -33.79 10.52 22.92
N LEU A 30 -32.86 9.70 23.44
CA LEU A 30 -31.94 10.10 24.51
C LEU A 30 -31.08 11.31 24.13
N ALA A 31 -30.55 11.34 22.89
CA ALA A 31 -29.80 12.50 22.41
C ALA A 31 -30.65 13.78 22.37
N ARG A 32 -31.92 13.67 21.96
CA ARG A 32 -32.86 14.80 21.93
C ARG A 32 -33.19 15.30 23.33
N ASP A 33 -33.48 14.38 24.25
CA ASP A 33 -33.87 14.70 25.62
C ASP A 33 -32.74 15.36 26.42
N LEU A 34 -31.48 15.01 26.12
CA LEU A 34 -30.28 15.59 26.73
C LEU A 34 -29.73 16.81 26.00
N GLY A 35 -30.29 17.20 24.85
CA GLY A 35 -29.74 18.28 24.02
C GLY A 35 -28.34 17.98 23.45
N LEU A 36 -27.94 16.70 23.39
CA LEU A 36 -26.63 16.26 22.91
C LEU A 36 -26.68 15.84 21.44
N SER A 37 -25.53 15.88 20.76
CA SER A 37 -25.44 15.35 19.40
C SER A 37 -25.72 13.84 19.39
N ARG A 38 -26.40 13.35 18.35
CA ARG A 38 -26.61 11.89 18.17
C ARG A 38 -25.28 11.14 18.09
N ALA A 39 -24.24 11.77 17.55
CA ALA A 39 -22.89 11.21 17.49
C ALA A 39 -22.29 11.03 18.89
N THR A 40 -22.46 12.00 19.80
CA THR A 40 -21.98 11.92 21.19
C THR A 40 -22.61 10.75 21.94
N VAL A 41 -23.94 10.60 21.83
CA VAL A 41 -24.65 9.45 22.44
C VAL A 41 -24.24 8.13 21.78
N THR A 42 -24.08 8.11 20.46
CA THR A 42 -23.65 6.90 19.74
C THR A 42 -22.23 6.49 20.15
N ASN A 43 -21.32 7.45 20.32
CA ASN A 43 -19.94 7.21 20.75
C ASN A 43 -19.89 6.64 22.17
N PHE A 44 -20.70 7.16 23.10
CA PHE A 44 -20.87 6.56 24.43
C PHE A 44 -21.24 5.08 24.32
N PHE A 45 -22.29 4.73 23.58
CA PHE A 45 -22.73 3.34 23.42
C PHE A 45 -21.80 2.45 22.58
N ARG A 46 -20.84 3.03 21.87
CA ARG A 46 -19.78 2.32 21.12
C ARG A 46 -18.48 2.20 21.89
N VAL A 47 -18.47 2.58 23.17
CA VAL A 47 -17.28 2.55 24.01
C VAL A 47 -16.18 3.49 23.46
N ILE A 48 -16.55 4.55 22.76
CA ILE A 48 -15.61 5.57 22.25
C ILE A 48 -15.50 6.66 23.32
N PRO A 49 -14.28 7.13 23.69
CA PRO A 49 -14.12 8.18 24.67
C PRO A 49 -14.91 9.44 24.27
N ILE A 50 -15.68 9.99 25.20
CA ILE A 50 -16.40 11.24 25.03
C ILE A 50 -16.04 12.23 26.14
N ASP A 51 -16.30 13.51 25.94
CA ASP A 51 -16.09 14.53 26.97
C ASP A 51 -16.74 14.13 28.30
N ARG A 52 -16.07 14.45 29.41
CA ARG A 52 -16.49 14.06 30.76
C ARG A 52 -17.89 14.57 31.11
N LEU A 53 -18.19 15.82 30.78
CA LEU A 53 -19.50 16.41 31.09
C LEU A 53 -20.59 15.66 30.32
N ASN A 54 -20.36 15.38 29.03
CA ASN A 54 -21.27 14.58 28.22
C ASN A 54 -21.44 13.15 28.75
N PHE A 55 -20.36 12.54 29.26
CA PHE A 55 -20.41 11.20 29.86
C PHE A 55 -21.26 11.16 31.13
N GLU A 56 -21.06 12.13 32.02
CA GLU A 56 -21.81 12.28 33.25
C GLU A 56 -23.29 12.59 32.96
N GLU A 57 -23.58 13.45 31.99
CA GLU A 57 -24.96 13.78 31.58
C GLU A 57 -25.70 12.57 30.98
N ILE A 58 -25.04 11.77 30.14
CA ILE A 58 -25.65 10.55 29.58
C ILE A 58 -25.95 9.54 30.69
N CYS A 59 -25.02 9.33 31.64
CA CYS A 59 -25.25 8.43 32.77
C CYS A 59 -26.40 8.92 33.66
N LYS A 60 -26.46 10.23 33.93
CA LYS A 60 -27.54 10.87 34.70
C LYS A 60 -28.89 10.71 34.00
N GLY A 61 -28.96 10.94 32.70
CA GLY A 61 -30.17 10.75 31.88
C GLY A 61 -30.69 9.31 31.86
N LEU A 62 -29.80 8.34 32.06
CA LEU A 62 -30.14 6.92 32.17
C LEU A 62 -30.42 6.47 33.62
N GLY A 63 -30.26 7.35 34.61
CA GLY A 63 -30.39 7.01 36.03
C GLY A 63 -29.28 6.09 36.55
N LEU A 64 -28.08 6.18 35.98
CA LEU A 64 -26.92 5.37 36.31
C LEU A 64 -25.83 6.21 36.98
N ASN A 65 -25.11 5.61 37.93
CA ASN A 65 -23.92 6.24 38.50
C ASN A 65 -22.74 6.13 37.52
N TRP A 66 -22.26 7.26 37.00
CA TRP A 66 -21.19 7.29 36.00
C TRP A 66 -19.89 6.63 36.47
N GLN A 67 -19.59 6.62 37.78
CA GLN A 67 -18.40 5.97 38.33
C GLN A 67 -18.43 4.44 38.21
N GLU A 68 -19.62 3.84 38.10
CA GLU A 68 -19.79 2.40 37.89
C GLU A 68 -19.80 2.03 36.40
N ILE A 69 -19.94 3.03 35.52
CA ILE A 69 -20.01 2.86 34.07
C ILE A 69 -18.64 3.13 33.43
N VAL A 70 -17.89 4.09 33.97
CA VAL A 70 -16.57 4.47 33.46
C VAL A 70 -15.54 3.35 33.64
N ASP A 71 -14.67 3.16 32.66
CA ASP A 71 -13.54 2.24 32.76
C ASP A 71 -12.44 2.86 33.65
N ILE A 72 -12.44 2.46 34.94
CA ILE A 72 -11.54 3.01 35.97
C ILE A 72 -10.05 2.71 35.67
N ARG A 73 -9.73 1.86 34.69
CA ARG A 73 -8.34 1.61 34.24
C ARG A 73 -7.65 2.85 33.64
N VAL A 74 -8.38 3.93 33.36
CA VAL A 74 -7.83 5.20 32.85
C VAL A 74 -7.56 6.24 33.96
N GLY A 75 -7.95 5.99 35.21
CA GLY A 75 -8.09 7.04 36.24
C GLY A 75 -7.16 7.03 37.47
N LYS A 76 -6.24 6.07 37.65
CA LYS A 76 -5.35 6.06 38.83
C LYS A 76 -3.91 5.72 38.48
N SER A 77 -3.02 6.72 38.53
CA SER A 77 -1.57 6.54 38.73
C SER A 77 -0.92 7.83 39.23
N GLN A 78 -0.99 8.04 40.54
CA GLN A 78 0.00 8.66 41.43
C GLN A 78 -0.21 7.88 42.74
N THR A 79 0.74 7.23 43.39
CA THR A 79 2.17 7.44 43.66
C THR A 79 2.69 6.10 44.16
N GLU A 80 3.85 5.63 43.68
CA GLU A 80 4.93 5.06 44.51
C GLU A 80 6.05 4.51 43.64
N LYS A 81 7.27 4.69 44.15
CA LYS A 81 8.54 4.43 43.48
C LYS A 81 8.73 2.92 43.28
N HIS A 82 8.63 2.44 42.05
CA HIS A 82 9.36 1.26 41.62
C HIS A 82 9.90 1.46 40.21
N GLN A 83 11.23 1.51 40.12
CA GLN A 83 11.95 1.45 38.87
C GLN A 83 11.64 0.10 38.21
N ASN A 84 10.95 0.13 37.07
CA ASN A 84 11.04 -0.89 36.04
C ASN A 84 10.89 -0.21 34.67
N PRO A 85 11.80 -0.49 33.71
CA PRO A 85 11.80 0.17 32.42
C PRO A 85 10.72 -0.42 31.50
N THR A 86 10.25 0.39 30.55
CA THR A 86 9.41 0.04 29.39
C THR A 86 7.90 -0.11 29.58
N SER A 87 7.19 1.01 29.75
CA SER A 87 5.92 1.21 29.03
C SER A 87 6.25 1.85 27.68
N LYS A 88 6.50 1.06 26.64
CA LYS A 88 6.63 1.62 25.27
C LYS A 88 5.27 2.22 24.89
N ASN A 89 5.23 3.52 24.65
CA ASN A 89 4.05 4.19 24.14
C ASN A 89 3.92 3.83 22.65
N TYR A 90 3.03 2.88 22.33
CA TYR A 90 2.89 2.33 20.98
C TYR A 90 2.20 3.28 19.98
N ASP A 91 1.74 4.45 20.44
CA ASP A 91 1.12 5.49 19.62
C ASP A 91 2.13 6.24 18.73
N PHE A 92 3.43 5.97 18.89
CA PHE A 92 4.49 6.58 18.09
C PHE A 92 5.65 5.61 17.84
N VAL A 93 5.82 5.18 16.59
CA VAL A 93 6.80 4.15 16.19
C VAL A 93 7.52 4.53 14.90
N GLY A 94 8.81 4.20 14.78
CA GLY A 94 9.55 4.25 13.51
C GLY A 94 9.78 5.66 12.95
N ARG A 95 9.93 6.65 13.83
CA ARG A 95 10.07 8.08 13.49
C ARG A 95 11.32 8.71 14.10
N GLU A 96 12.28 7.90 14.52
CA GLU A 96 13.56 8.32 15.11
C GLU A 96 14.34 9.21 14.13
N ASP A 97 14.45 8.77 12.87
CA ASP A 97 15.10 9.51 11.79
C ASP A 97 14.43 10.90 11.56
N ALA A 98 13.10 10.94 11.61
CA ALA A 98 12.33 12.17 11.43
C ALA A 98 12.52 13.16 12.59
N ILE A 99 12.56 12.65 13.83
CA ILE A 99 12.87 13.47 15.01
C ILE A 99 14.30 14.01 14.92
N ALA A 100 15.27 13.19 14.55
CA ALA A 100 16.66 13.61 14.37
C ALA A 100 16.78 14.71 13.31
N HIS A 101 16.06 14.57 12.19
CA HIS A 101 16.07 15.57 11.13
C HIS A 101 15.44 16.90 11.57
N LEU A 102 14.31 16.87 12.29
CA LEU A 102 13.72 18.08 12.87
C LEU A 102 14.68 18.78 13.84
N ASN A 103 15.40 18.00 14.68
CA ASN A 103 16.41 18.57 15.56
C ASN A 103 17.54 19.26 14.79
N ASN A 104 18.01 18.64 13.70
CA ASN A 104 19.06 19.21 12.86
C ASN A 104 18.62 20.55 12.24
N LEU A 105 17.42 20.61 11.65
CA LEU A 105 16.88 21.85 11.08
C LEU A 105 16.78 22.97 12.13
N VAL A 106 16.33 22.66 13.35
CA VAL A 106 16.26 23.64 14.44
C VAL A 106 17.65 24.08 14.88
N ASN A 107 18.61 23.16 14.97
CA ASN A 107 20.01 23.47 15.32
C ASN A 107 20.71 24.33 14.24
N GLU A 108 20.32 24.17 12.97
CA GLU A 108 20.76 25.01 11.84
C GLU A 108 20.10 26.40 11.82
N GLY A 109 19.17 26.67 12.75
CA GLY A 109 18.55 27.97 12.93
C GLY A 109 17.15 28.10 12.34
N ALA A 110 16.53 27.01 11.88
CA ALA A 110 15.13 27.04 11.46
C ALA A 110 14.21 27.46 12.62
N LYS A 111 13.32 28.42 12.35
CA LYS A 111 12.29 28.91 13.27
C LYS A 111 10.90 28.44 12.87
N VAL A 112 10.68 28.22 11.57
CA VAL A 112 9.45 27.66 11.04
C VAL A 112 9.80 26.47 10.17
N ILE A 113 9.18 25.32 10.44
CA ILE A 113 9.38 24.09 9.68
C ILE A 113 8.02 23.61 9.17
N LEU A 114 7.86 23.59 7.84
CA LEU A 114 6.74 22.97 7.16
C LEU A 114 6.97 21.46 7.04
N ILE A 115 6.23 20.69 7.82
CA ILE A 115 6.14 19.24 7.72
C ILE A 115 5.15 18.88 6.61
N GLN A 116 5.68 18.44 5.47
CA GLN A 116 4.92 18.10 4.26
C GLN A 116 4.86 16.58 4.06
N ALA A 117 3.68 16.03 3.82
CA ALA A 117 3.50 14.62 3.43
C ALA A 117 2.02 14.31 3.14
N GLU A 118 1.74 13.10 2.69
CA GLU A 118 0.40 12.61 2.33
C GLU A 118 -0.58 12.61 3.53
N GLY A 119 -1.87 12.48 3.26
CA GLY A 119 -2.89 12.28 4.30
C GLY A 119 -2.58 11.04 5.15
N GLY A 120 -2.84 11.09 6.46
CA GLY A 120 -2.71 9.93 7.36
C GLY A 120 -1.30 9.44 7.70
N ILE A 121 -0.26 10.03 7.12
CA ILE A 121 1.14 9.60 7.33
C ILE A 121 1.70 9.87 8.74
N GLY A 122 0.99 10.65 9.57
CA GLY A 122 1.40 10.97 10.95
C GLY A 122 2.11 12.32 11.17
N LYS A 123 1.91 13.33 10.31
CA LYS A 123 2.51 14.68 10.44
C LYS A 123 2.22 15.34 11.79
N THR A 124 0.94 15.40 12.16
CA THR A 124 0.48 16.02 13.42
C THR A 124 1.02 15.26 14.63
N THR A 125 1.04 13.93 14.57
CA THR A 125 1.62 13.09 15.62
C THR A 125 3.12 13.36 15.76
N LEU A 126 3.86 13.46 14.66
CA LEU A 126 5.29 13.82 14.69
C LEU A 126 5.51 15.18 15.33
N ALA A 127 4.77 16.20 14.92
CA ALA A 127 4.93 17.55 15.45
C ALA A 127 4.69 17.61 16.97
N LYS A 128 3.59 17.00 17.43
CA LYS A 128 3.23 16.94 18.86
C LYS A 128 4.28 16.15 19.65
N LYS A 129 4.72 15.01 19.13
CA LYS A 129 5.75 14.19 19.79
C LYS A 129 7.09 14.90 19.86
N TRP A 130 7.46 15.65 18.82
CA TRP A 130 8.67 16.45 18.84
C TRP A 130 8.64 17.48 19.96
N PHE A 131 7.57 18.26 20.12
CA PHE A 131 7.45 19.20 21.23
C PHE A 131 7.53 18.52 22.61
N GLU A 132 6.87 17.37 22.78
CA GLU A 132 6.95 16.58 24.01
C GLU A 132 8.39 16.14 24.33
N LEU A 133 9.12 15.64 23.33
CA LEU A 133 10.51 15.20 23.48
C LEU A 133 11.47 16.36 23.78
N GLN A 134 11.17 17.56 23.28
CA GLN A 134 11.92 18.78 23.61
C GLN A 134 11.56 19.37 24.97
N GLY A 135 10.53 18.83 25.66
CA GLY A 135 9.99 19.42 26.87
C GLY A 135 9.39 20.82 26.66
N LEU A 136 8.90 21.10 25.45
CA LEU A 136 8.35 22.41 25.07
C LEU A 136 6.83 22.41 25.18
N GLU A 137 6.29 23.36 25.94
CA GLU A 137 4.89 23.75 25.80
C GLU A 137 4.69 24.40 24.42
N TYR A 138 3.50 24.24 23.84
CA TYR A 138 3.21 24.81 22.52
C TYR A 138 1.79 25.39 22.41
N LEU A 139 1.66 26.40 21.54
CA LEU A 139 0.38 26.99 21.15
C LEU A 139 -0.13 26.33 19.87
N GLU A 140 -1.36 25.80 19.88
CA GLU A 140 -1.96 25.17 18.71
C GLU A 140 -2.91 26.15 17.99
N LEU A 141 -2.66 26.40 16.70
CA LEU A 141 -3.57 26.99 15.73
C LEU A 141 -4.10 25.88 14.83
N ARG A 142 -5.37 25.53 15.00
CA ARG A 142 -6.08 24.65 14.06
C ARG A 142 -6.61 25.51 12.93
N VAL A 143 -6.18 25.27 11.70
CA VAL A 143 -6.54 26.13 10.56
C VAL A 143 -8.01 25.99 10.18
N GLY A 144 -8.56 24.78 10.24
CA GLY A 144 -9.94 24.46 9.87
C GLY A 144 -10.00 23.17 9.06
N SER A 145 -11.20 22.82 8.59
CA SER A 145 -11.41 21.61 7.76
C SER A 145 -11.71 21.94 6.28
N THR A 146 -12.14 23.17 5.99
CA THR A 146 -12.47 23.63 4.63
C THR A 146 -12.11 25.10 4.44
N PRO A 147 -11.93 25.56 3.19
CA PRO A 147 -11.68 26.98 2.88
C PRO A 147 -12.76 27.93 3.41
N GLN A 148 -14.01 27.47 3.54
CA GLN A 148 -15.14 28.27 4.04
C GLN A 148 -15.23 28.31 5.56
N ASN A 149 -14.53 27.41 6.26
CA ASN A 149 -14.58 27.26 7.71
C ASN A 149 -13.16 27.34 8.29
N LEU A 150 -12.43 28.40 7.90
CA LEU A 150 -11.13 28.70 8.45
C LEU A 150 -11.28 29.43 9.78
N ASN A 151 -10.50 29.01 10.77
CA ASN A 151 -10.37 29.75 12.01
C ASN A 151 -9.64 31.07 11.75
N SER A 152 -10.12 32.15 12.37
CA SER A 152 -9.49 33.46 12.27
C SER A 152 -8.14 33.46 12.98
N VAL A 153 -7.08 33.78 12.24
CA VAL A 153 -5.73 33.96 12.79
C VAL A 153 -5.72 35.09 13.81
N GLU A 154 -6.46 36.17 13.54
CA GLU A 154 -6.58 37.32 14.43
C GLU A 154 -7.23 36.94 15.76
N ASP A 155 -8.37 36.25 15.73
CA ASP A 155 -9.08 35.84 16.96
C ASP A 155 -8.26 34.84 17.78
N TRP A 156 -7.59 33.90 17.10
CA TRP A 156 -6.67 32.98 17.74
C TRP A 156 -5.57 33.75 18.48
N LEU A 157 -4.94 34.71 17.82
CA LEU A 157 -3.85 35.50 18.39
C LEU A 157 -4.34 36.30 19.61
N ARG A 158 -5.49 36.96 19.47
CA ARG A 158 -6.13 37.73 20.54
C ARG A 158 -6.38 36.87 21.78
N VAL A 159 -6.89 35.64 21.58
CA VAL A 159 -7.10 34.67 22.66
C VAL A 159 -5.79 34.22 23.29
N LYS A 160 -4.72 33.97 22.51
CA LYS A 160 -3.43 33.54 23.08
C LYS A 160 -2.76 34.63 23.91
N LEU A 161 -2.77 35.88 23.43
CA LEU A 161 -2.24 37.02 24.17
C LEU A 161 -2.96 37.18 25.51
N ARG A 162 -4.31 37.20 25.51
CA ARG A 162 -5.11 37.34 26.72
C ARG A 162 -4.99 36.16 27.69
N ASP A 163 -5.21 34.94 27.19
CA ASP A 163 -5.46 33.80 28.07
C ASP A 163 -4.18 33.05 28.45
N TYR A 164 -3.18 32.99 27.55
CA TYR A 164 -1.92 32.30 27.81
C TYR A 164 -0.81 33.24 28.29
N PHE A 165 -0.57 34.34 27.55
CA PHE A 165 0.49 35.29 27.93
C PHE A 165 0.08 36.24 29.06
N LYS A 166 -1.24 36.38 29.30
CA LYS A 166 -1.82 37.32 30.26
C LYS A 166 -1.55 38.80 29.90
N ASP A 167 -1.41 39.07 28.61
CA ASP A 167 -1.30 40.41 28.04
C ASP A 167 -2.69 40.99 27.73
N ASN A 168 -2.77 42.31 27.58
CA ASN A 168 -3.96 42.97 27.05
C ASN A 168 -3.80 43.10 25.52
N PRO A 169 -4.55 42.33 24.71
CA PRO A 169 -4.40 42.36 23.26
C PRO A 169 -4.94 43.66 22.67
N GLU A 170 -4.13 44.29 21.82
CA GLU A 170 -4.49 45.52 21.12
C GLU A 170 -5.58 45.29 20.05
N GLU A 171 -6.26 46.36 19.60
CA GLU A 171 -7.24 46.22 18.52
C GLU A 171 -6.58 45.90 17.18
N ASN A 172 -5.45 46.54 16.87
CA ASN A 172 -4.75 46.39 15.59
C ASN A 172 -3.93 45.09 15.52
N PHE A 173 -4.17 44.30 14.47
CA PHE A 173 -3.49 43.01 14.25
C PHE A 173 -1.96 43.10 14.19
N MET A 174 -1.39 44.13 13.56
CA MET A 174 0.07 44.29 13.47
C MET A 174 0.70 44.57 14.84
N ILE A 175 -0.02 45.29 15.70
CA ILE A 175 0.45 45.55 17.07
C ILE A 175 0.37 44.27 17.90
N MET A 176 -0.69 43.47 17.75
CA MET A 176 -0.79 42.15 18.38
C MET A 176 0.35 41.20 17.94
N LEU A 177 0.77 41.28 16.68
CA LEU A 177 1.90 40.51 16.17
C LEU A 177 3.23 40.92 16.82
N GLU A 178 3.47 42.22 17.05
CA GLU A 178 4.64 42.68 17.80
C GLU A 178 4.58 42.30 19.29
N GLN A 179 3.38 42.29 19.90
CA GLN A 179 3.18 41.75 21.24
C GLN A 179 3.57 40.27 21.29
N LEU A 180 3.10 39.47 20.34
CA LEU A 180 3.47 38.06 20.23
C LEU A 180 4.98 37.91 20.07
N LYS A 181 5.60 38.63 19.14
CA LYS A 181 7.04 38.59 18.91
C LYS A 181 7.83 38.85 20.18
N THR A 182 7.43 39.86 20.96
CA THR A 182 8.07 40.20 22.24
C THR A 182 7.96 39.04 23.23
N GLN A 183 6.79 38.41 23.35
CA GLN A 183 6.61 37.23 24.20
C GLN A 183 7.47 36.05 23.74
N LEU A 184 7.55 35.81 22.43
CA LEU A 184 8.35 34.71 21.84
C LEU A 184 9.86 34.97 21.88
N GLN A 185 10.32 36.20 22.04
CA GLN A 185 11.73 36.53 22.28
C GLN A 185 12.17 36.17 23.70
N ILE A 186 11.25 36.25 24.67
CA ILE A 186 11.52 36.01 26.08
C ILE A 186 11.31 34.55 26.45
N ARG A 187 10.29 33.91 25.87
CA ARG A 187 9.86 32.55 26.23
C ARG A 187 10.18 31.55 25.12
N LYS A 188 10.81 30.44 25.49
CA LYS A 188 11.00 29.29 24.62
C LYS A 188 9.74 28.42 24.60
N ILE A 189 8.86 28.66 23.64
CA ILE A 189 7.61 27.89 23.43
C ILE A 189 7.49 27.43 21.98
N GLY A 190 6.77 26.34 21.76
CA GLY A 190 6.40 25.86 20.44
C GLY A 190 5.18 26.56 19.88
N VAL A 191 5.04 26.56 18.55
CA VAL A 191 3.79 26.88 17.87
C VAL A 191 3.47 25.76 16.88
N LEU A 192 2.27 25.21 16.94
CA LEU A 192 1.77 24.21 16.00
C LEU A 192 0.68 24.83 15.13
N ILE A 193 0.93 24.95 13.83
CA ILE A 193 -0.11 25.28 12.84
C ILE A 193 -0.52 23.97 12.18
N ASP A 194 -1.67 23.44 12.60
CA ASP A 194 -2.11 22.11 12.19
C ASP A 194 -3.07 22.18 11.00
N ASN A 195 -2.80 21.34 9.99
CA ASN A 195 -3.64 21.12 8.81
C ASN A 195 -3.80 22.40 7.97
N LEU A 196 -2.68 22.98 7.50
CA LEU A 196 -2.68 24.26 6.77
C LEU A 196 -3.31 24.17 5.37
N GLU A 197 -3.42 22.99 4.78
CA GLU A 197 -3.88 22.82 3.40
C GLU A 197 -5.26 23.46 3.09
N PRO A 198 -6.27 23.56 3.97
CA PRO A 198 -7.53 24.22 3.63
C PRO A 198 -7.39 25.73 3.40
N ALA A 199 -6.32 26.35 3.91
CA ALA A 199 -5.99 27.75 3.66
C ALA A 199 -5.14 27.95 2.39
N LEU A 200 -4.85 26.88 1.63
CA LEU A 200 -4.01 26.91 0.44
C LEU A 200 -4.80 26.54 -0.82
N ILE A 201 -4.58 27.30 -1.89
CA ILE A 201 -4.96 26.94 -3.28
C ILE A 201 -3.69 27.01 -4.13
N ASN A 202 -3.31 25.88 -4.73
CA ASN A 202 -2.08 25.77 -5.53
C ASN A 202 -0.82 26.26 -4.78
N GLY A 203 -0.75 25.98 -3.47
CA GLY A 203 0.35 26.39 -2.60
C GLY A 203 0.33 27.86 -2.17
N LYS A 204 -0.63 28.67 -2.62
CA LYS A 204 -0.79 30.07 -2.17
C LYS A 204 -1.86 30.19 -1.11
N LEU A 205 -1.66 31.08 -0.15
CA LEU A 205 -2.64 31.37 0.89
C LEU A 205 -3.87 32.06 0.27
N ILE A 206 -5.06 31.70 0.75
CA ILE A 206 -6.32 32.22 0.21
C ILE A 206 -6.74 33.53 0.88
N GLU A 207 -7.35 34.42 0.09
CA GLU A 207 -8.05 35.60 0.60
C GLU A 207 -9.35 35.20 1.32
N PRO A 208 -9.79 35.94 2.36
CA PRO A 208 -9.21 37.18 2.90
C PRO A 208 -8.12 36.97 3.97
N GLN A 209 -7.78 35.72 4.30
CA GLN A 209 -6.84 35.41 5.38
C GLN A 209 -5.36 35.48 4.97
N HIS A 210 -5.08 35.69 3.69
CA HIS A 210 -3.73 35.69 3.11
C HIS A 210 -2.77 36.59 3.90
N SER A 211 -3.10 37.87 4.07
CA SER A 211 -2.24 38.83 4.78
C SER A 211 -1.97 38.40 6.23
N TYR A 212 -3.00 37.94 6.94
CA TYR A 212 -2.87 37.50 8.33
C TYR A 212 -1.90 36.32 8.49
N TYR A 213 -1.98 35.31 7.61
CA TYR A 213 -1.06 34.17 7.65
C TYR A 213 0.36 34.57 7.25
N VAL A 214 0.55 35.39 6.21
CA VAL A 214 1.90 35.82 5.78
C VAL A 214 2.59 36.60 6.88
N GLU A 215 1.90 37.55 7.52
CA GLU A 215 2.47 38.38 8.59
C GLU A 215 2.75 37.55 9.85
N LEU A 216 1.83 36.66 10.26
CA LEU A 216 2.07 35.74 11.37
C LEU A 216 3.30 34.87 11.11
N LEU A 217 3.39 34.23 9.94
CA LEU A 217 4.51 33.35 9.61
C LEU A 217 5.84 34.11 9.51
N THR A 218 5.80 35.38 9.06
CA THR A 218 6.98 36.25 9.03
C THR A 218 7.48 36.55 10.44
N VAL A 219 6.58 36.84 11.39
CA VAL A 219 6.93 37.05 12.80
C VAL A 219 7.47 35.77 13.46
N LEU A 220 6.81 34.64 13.21
CA LEU A 220 7.25 33.34 13.72
C LEU A 220 8.60 32.89 13.15
N ALA A 221 8.95 33.34 11.94
CA ALA A 221 10.23 33.09 11.30
C ALA A 221 11.33 34.09 11.71
N HIS A 222 11.02 35.12 12.49
CA HIS A 222 11.98 36.17 12.82
C HIS A 222 13.16 35.61 13.66
N HIS A 223 14.40 35.92 13.28
CA HIS A 223 15.60 35.31 13.89
C HIS A 223 15.73 35.54 15.41
N SER A 224 15.16 36.63 15.94
CA SER A 224 15.22 36.95 17.37
C SER A 224 14.27 36.16 18.26
N VAL A 225 13.27 35.45 17.72
CA VAL A 225 12.37 34.65 18.56
C VAL A 225 13.07 33.38 19.04
N GLN A 226 12.74 32.94 20.26
CA GLN A 226 13.22 31.67 20.82
C GLN A 226 12.29 30.50 20.49
N SER A 227 11.11 30.79 19.94
CA SER A 227 10.12 29.78 19.58
C SER A 227 10.49 28.97 18.34
N VAL A 228 9.93 27.76 18.27
CA VAL A 228 9.96 26.91 17.07
C VAL A 228 8.52 26.65 16.63
N THR A 229 8.25 26.92 15.36
CA THR A 229 6.94 26.68 14.74
C THR A 229 7.01 25.45 13.85
N LEU A 230 6.13 24.48 14.10
CA LEU A 230 5.91 23.34 13.21
C LEU A 230 4.56 23.53 12.50
N ILE A 231 4.56 23.41 11.18
CA ILE A 231 3.35 23.49 10.34
C ILE A 231 3.11 22.11 9.76
N THR A 232 1.89 21.59 9.80
CA THR A 232 1.53 20.35 9.10
C THR A 232 0.70 20.67 7.86
N SER A 233 1.06 20.10 6.71
CA SER A 233 0.33 20.29 5.45
C SER A 233 0.52 19.12 4.51
N ARG A 234 -0.45 18.92 3.60
CA ARG A 234 -0.30 18.03 2.43
C ARG A 234 0.30 18.73 1.22
N GLU A 235 0.36 20.06 1.27
CA GLU A 235 0.79 20.92 0.18
C GLU A 235 1.98 21.77 0.59
N GLN A 236 2.85 22.05 -0.38
CA GLN A 236 3.91 23.02 -0.19
C GLN A 236 3.34 24.45 -0.16
N ILE A 237 3.96 25.32 0.63
CA ILE A 237 3.70 26.77 0.58
C ILE A 237 4.58 27.39 -0.50
N ASP A 238 3.97 28.05 -1.48
CA ASP A 238 4.62 28.75 -2.60
C ASP A 238 4.47 30.28 -2.48
N GLU A 239 4.76 30.79 -1.27
CA GLU A 239 4.77 32.22 -0.98
C GLU A 239 6.19 32.78 -1.11
N HIS A 240 6.39 33.69 -2.06
CA HIS A 240 7.71 34.26 -2.34
C HIS A 240 8.33 34.96 -1.12
N THR A 241 7.51 35.64 -0.31
CA THR A 241 7.97 36.31 0.92
C THR A 241 8.52 35.31 1.93
N LEU A 242 7.84 34.18 2.12
CA LEU A 242 8.23 33.17 3.10
C LEU A 242 9.42 32.33 2.62
N LYS A 243 9.48 31.97 1.33
CA LYS A 243 10.57 31.19 0.74
C LYS A 243 11.95 31.86 0.82
N ARG A 244 11.99 33.19 0.93
CA ARG A 244 13.25 33.95 1.06
C ARG A 244 13.81 33.93 2.49
N LEU A 245 13.01 33.52 3.47
CA LEU A 245 13.42 33.47 4.87
C LEU A 245 14.27 32.22 5.10
N GLN A 246 15.55 32.38 5.40
CA GLN A 246 16.45 31.26 5.70
C GLN A 246 15.99 30.44 6.92
N THR A 247 15.24 31.07 7.82
CA THR A 247 14.65 30.45 9.02
C THR A 247 13.37 29.66 8.72
N PHE A 248 12.86 29.71 7.48
CA PHE A 248 11.71 28.94 7.03
C PHE A 248 12.20 27.72 6.23
N GLN A 249 11.98 26.53 6.76
CA GLN A 249 12.43 25.27 6.15
C GLN A 249 11.25 24.35 5.87
N SER A 250 11.41 23.41 4.95
CA SER A 250 10.44 22.35 4.69
C SER A 250 11.06 20.99 4.92
N TYR A 251 10.29 20.07 5.52
CA TYR A 251 10.67 18.70 5.74
C TYR A 251 9.59 17.76 5.21
N THR A 252 9.97 16.89 4.27
CA THR A 252 9.07 15.88 3.71
C THR A 252 9.18 14.58 4.51
N ILE A 253 8.07 14.07 5.04
CA ILE A 253 8.06 12.77 5.75
C ILE A 253 7.69 11.65 4.78
N GLU A 254 8.41 10.53 4.89
CA GLU A 254 8.12 9.29 4.18
C GLU A 254 7.16 8.35 4.93
N GLY A 255 6.70 7.30 4.23
CA GLY A 255 6.02 6.17 4.84
C GLY A 255 6.81 5.53 5.98
N LEU A 256 6.10 4.86 6.89
CA LEU A 256 6.75 3.98 7.85
C LEU A 256 7.40 2.81 7.10
N LYS A 257 8.58 2.37 7.56
CA LYS A 257 9.28 1.21 6.99
C LYS A 257 8.48 -0.08 7.24
N GLN A 258 8.67 -1.10 6.41
CA GLN A 258 7.93 -2.37 6.51
C GLN A 258 8.15 -3.05 7.88
N GLU A 259 9.34 -2.88 8.46
CA GLU A 259 9.70 -3.41 9.78
C GLU A 259 8.85 -2.79 10.89
N VAL A 260 8.45 -1.53 10.73
CA VAL A 260 7.59 -0.83 11.70
C VAL A 260 6.17 -1.38 11.64
N TRP A 261 5.65 -1.65 10.43
CA TRP A 261 4.36 -2.31 10.26
C TRP A 261 4.38 -3.72 10.86
N ARG A 262 5.46 -4.47 10.66
CA ARG A 262 5.65 -5.79 11.26
C ARG A 262 5.54 -5.72 12.79
N GLN A 263 6.33 -4.83 13.41
CA GLN A 263 6.32 -4.65 14.86
C GLN A 263 4.93 -4.26 15.38
N TYR A 264 4.26 -3.34 14.68
CA TYR A 264 2.91 -2.91 15.07
C TYR A 264 1.89 -4.04 14.99
N PHE A 265 1.91 -4.83 13.91
CA PHE A 265 1.02 -5.98 13.75
C PHE A 265 1.29 -7.10 14.76
N GLU A 266 2.55 -7.32 15.15
CA GLU A 266 2.91 -8.25 16.24
C GLU A 266 2.25 -7.82 17.56
N ILE A 267 2.29 -6.52 17.89
CA ILE A 267 1.63 -5.97 19.08
C ILE A 267 0.11 -6.17 19.03
N CYS A 268 -0.49 -6.06 17.85
CA CYS A 268 -1.92 -6.30 17.63
C CYS A 268 -2.32 -7.78 17.62
N ASN A 269 -1.40 -8.71 17.89
CA ASN A 269 -1.61 -10.17 17.80
C ASN A 269 -2.09 -10.64 16.42
N ILE A 270 -1.56 -10.05 15.35
CA ILE A 270 -1.82 -10.46 13.97
C ILE A 270 -0.79 -11.54 13.57
N ASN A 271 -1.25 -12.63 12.96
CA ASN A 271 -0.42 -13.64 12.33
C ASN A 271 0.11 -13.11 10.99
N ILE A 272 1.43 -12.86 10.92
CA ILE A 272 2.07 -12.17 9.81
C ILE A 272 2.59 -13.16 8.76
N ASP A 273 2.06 -13.05 7.55
CA ASP A 273 2.68 -13.60 6.33
C ASP A 273 3.58 -12.52 5.69
N SER A 274 4.84 -12.87 5.43
CA SER A 274 5.84 -11.87 4.99
C SER A 274 5.61 -11.36 3.55
N ASP A 275 5.04 -12.18 2.67
CA ASP A 275 4.72 -11.76 1.30
C ASP A 275 3.49 -10.85 1.31
N ALA A 276 2.44 -11.24 2.04
CA ALA A 276 1.25 -10.41 2.22
C ALA A 276 1.57 -9.06 2.87
N LEU A 277 2.45 -9.04 3.87
CA LEU A 277 2.90 -7.79 4.49
C LEU A 277 3.64 -6.89 3.51
N ARG A 278 4.54 -7.47 2.69
CA ARG A 278 5.31 -6.71 1.69
C ARG A 278 4.38 -6.10 0.65
N GLU A 279 3.47 -6.88 0.10
CA GLU A 279 2.51 -6.42 -0.92
C GLU A 279 1.57 -5.35 -0.37
N MET A 280 1.03 -5.56 0.83
CA MET A 280 0.18 -4.57 1.52
C MET A 280 0.94 -3.27 1.81
N HIS A 281 2.17 -3.37 2.32
CA HIS A 281 3.01 -2.20 2.61
C HIS A 281 3.30 -1.39 1.33
N GLN A 282 3.62 -2.07 0.23
CA GLN A 282 3.85 -1.45 -1.08
C GLN A 282 2.58 -0.78 -1.63
N ALA A 283 1.42 -1.42 -1.51
CA ALA A 283 0.16 -0.91 -2.01
C ALA A 283 -0.27 0.41 -1.35
N TYR A 284 0.05 0.58 -0.05
CA TYR A 284 -0.33 1.74 0.76
C TYR A 284 0.82 2.68 1.11
N GLY A 285 2.03 2.42 0.61
CA GLY A 285 3.19 3.30 0.81
C GLY A 285 3.64 3.47 2.26
N GLY A 286 3.41 2.48 3.12
CA GLY A 286 3.77 2.58 4.54
C GLY A 286 2.96 3.61 5.34
N ASN A 287 1.76 4.00 4.89
CA ASN A 287 0.92 4.98 5.55
C ASN A 287 0.49 4.56 6.98
N ALA A 288 0.75 5.43 7.97
CA ALA A 288 0.52 5.11 9.38
C ALA A 288 -0.97 4.97 9.75
N GLU A 289 -1.83 5.81 9.20
CA GLU A 289 -3.29 5.73 9.42
C GLU A 289 -3.86 4.48 8.78
N VAL A 290 -3.38 4.10 7.59
CA VAL A 290 -3.74 2.83 6.96
C VAL A 290 -3.32 1.64 7.82
N MET A 291 -2.08 1.62 8.30
CA MET A 291 -1.58 0.57 9.20
C MET A 291 -2.49 0.40 10.43
N TYR A 292 -2.87 1.52 11.04
CA TYR A 292 -3.78 1.53 12.19
C TYR A 292 -5.17 0.96 11.82
N ILE A 293 -5.78 1.47 10.76
CA ILE A 293 -7.11 1.05 10.30
C ILE A 293 -7.13 -0.43 9.95
N LEU A 294 -6.19 -0.88 9.11
CA LEU A 294 -6.12 -2.27 8.67
C LEU A 294 -5.84 -3.22 9.83
N SER A 295 -5.07 -2.82 10.84
CA SER A 295 -4.87 -3.68 12.01
C SER A 295 -6.18 -4.04 12.70
N GLY A 296 -7.10 -3.07 12.85
CA GLY A 296 -8.43 -3.30 13.39
C GLY A 296 -9.28 -4.19 12.48
N ASP A 297 -9.24 -3.95 11.18
CA ASP A 297 -9.99 -4.74 10.19
C ASP A 297 -9.49 -6.19 10.11
N ILE A 298 -8.18 -6.42 10.16
CA ILE A 298 -7.58 -7.76 10.14
C ILE A 298 -7.99 -8.55 11.39
N VAL A 299 -7.91 -7.93 12.58
CA VAL A 299 -8.29 -8.58 13.84
C VAL A 299 -9.78 -8.92 13.84
N THR A 300 -10.64 -8.01 13.39
CA THR A 300 -12.10 -8.18 13.48
C THR A 300 -12.68 -9.07 12.37
N THR A 301 -12.22 -8.93 11.12
CA THR A 301 -12.79 -9.61 9.96
C THR A 301 -12.12 -10.94 9.63
N SER A 302 -10.84 -11.07 9.98
CA SER A 302 -9.99 -12.22 9.60
C SER A 302 -9.36 -12.90 10.81
N LYS A 303 -9.81 -12.59 12.04
CA LYS A 303 -9.32 -13.17 13.30
C LYS A 303 -7.79 -13.10 13.44
N GLY A 304 -7.18 -12.03 12.91
CA GLY A 304 -5.73 -11.85 12.95
C GLY A 304 -4.95 -12.53 11.82
N ASP A 305 -5.57 -13.20 10.85
CA ASP A 305 -4.85 -13.81 9.71
C ASP A 305 -4.60 -12.78 8.59
N LEU A 306 -3.36 -12.29 8.49
CA LEU A 306 -2.96 -11.30 7.49
C LEU A 306 -3.05 -11.86 6.06
N LYS A 307 -2.68 -13.13 5.86
CA LYS A 307 -2.65 -13.76 4.53
C LYS A 307 -4.05 -13.90 3.97
N TYR A 308 -4.96 -14.38 4.80
CA TYR A 308 -6.37 -14.52 4.45
C TYR A 308 -7.00 -13.15 4.16
N PHE A 309 -6.74 -12.16 5.02
CA PHE A 309 -7.23 -10.80 4.82
C PHE A 309 -6.74 -10.22 3.49
N TRP A 310 -5.43 -10.28 3.24
CA TRP A 310 -4.85 -9.71 2.04
C TRP A 310 -5.38 -10.38 0.77
N LYS A 311 -5.44 -11.72 0.75
CA LYS A 311 -5.97 -12.47 -0.40
C LYS A 311 -7.42 -12.11 -0.75
N LYS A 312 -8.23 -11.73 0.25
CA LYS A 312 -9.63 -11.36 0.05
C LYS A 312 -9.79 -9.92 -0.47
N ASN A 313 -8.84 -9.05 -0.13
CA ASN A 313 -9.00 -7.60 -0.23
C ASN A 313 -7.99 -6.94 -1.20
N CYS A 314 -6.98 -7.65 -1.68
CA CYS A 314 -5.92 -7.09 -2.54
C CYS A 314 -6.44 -6.51 -3.87
N ASP A 315 -7.61 -6.95 -4.34
CA ASP A 315 -8.22 -6.48 -5.58
C ASP A 315 -8.99 -5.15 -5.40
N TYR A 316 -9.28 -4.74 -4.16
CA TYR A 316 -10.03 -3.53 -3.82
C TYR A 316 -9.40 -2.87 -2.58
N LEU A 317 -8.53 -1.89 -2.75
CA LEU A 317 -7.78 -1.33 -1.62
C LEU A 317 -8.55 -0.30 -0.80
N LEU A 318 -9.64 0.22 -1.35
CA LEU A 318 -10.51 1.22 -0.71
C LEU A 318 -11.73 0.61 -0.01
N ILE A 319 -11.62 -0.60 0.54
CA ILE A 319 -12.74 -1.28 1.25
C ILE A 319 -13.17 -0.52 2.51
N ASN A 320 -12.22 0.15 3.19
CA ASN A 320 -12.54 0.92 4.38
C ASN A 320 -12.98 2.33 3.99
N SER A 321 -14.21 2.69 4.33
CA SER A 321 -14.80 4.00 4.00
C SER A 321 -14.01 5.18 4.57
N THR A 322 -13.25 5.01 5.65
CA THR A 322 -12.39 6.07 6.20
C THR A 322 -11.22 6.36 5.26
N LEU A 323 -10.59 5.30 4.72
CA LEU A 323 -9.51 5.42 3.74
C LEU A 323 -10.01 5.98 2.41
N GLU A 324 -11.16 5.48 1.95
CA GLU A 324 -11.84 5.98 0.76
C GLU A 324 -12.09 7.49 0.84
N ASN A 325 -12.71 7.96 1.92
CA ASN A 325 -12.97 9.38 2.14
C ASN A 325 -11.67 10.21 2.18
N LEU A 326 -10.58 9.68 2.76
CA LEU A 326 -9.30 10.38 2.85
C LEU A 326 -8.65 10.60 1.47
N VAL A 327 -8.78 9.62 0.58
CA VAL A 327 -8.27 9.69 -0.79
C VAL A 327 -9.19 10.55 -1.65
N GLN A 328 -10.50 10.31 -1.62
CA GLN A 328 -11.50 11.07 -2.39
C GLN A 328 -11.44 12.56 -2.10
N TYR A 329 -11.33 12.96 -0.82
CA TYR A 329 -11.21 14.38 -0.44
C TYR A 329 -10.03 15.07 -1.13
N GLN A 330 -8.90 14.38 -1.30
CA GLN A 330 -7.71 14.97 -1.95
C GLN A 330 -7.91 15.12 -3.45
N PHE A 331 -8.56 14.16 -4.10
CA PHE A 331 -8.91 14.27 -5.51
C PHE A 331 -9.94 15.38 -5.73
N ASP A 332 -10.97 15.48 -4.89
CA ASP A 332 -12.00 16.52 -4.97
C ASP A 332 -11.39 17.91 -4.77
N LYS A 333 -10.47 18.05 -3.82
CA LYS A 333 -9.73 19.29 -3.64
C LYS A 333 -8.91 19.63 -4.88
N LEU A 334 -8.13 18.68 -5.41
CA LEU A 334 -7.32 18.91 -6.60
C LEU A 334 -8.18 19.27 -7.81
N GLN A 335 -9.34 18.63 -7.98
CA GLN A 335 -10.28 18.91 -9.05
C GLN A 335 -10.81 20.35 -8.97
N ARG A 336 -11.12 20.85 -7.77
CA ARG A 336 -11.57 22.23 -7.56
C ARG A 336 -10.45 23.24 -7.79
N ASP A 337 -9.26 22.97 -7.24
CA ASP A 337 -8.15 23.93 -7.21
C ASP A 337 -7.38 23.99 -8.53
N ASN A 338 -7.27 22.85 -9.22
CA ASN A 338 -6.52 22.72 -10.46
C ASN A 338 -7.06 21.58 -11.35
N PRO A 339 -8.14 21.84 -12.10
CA PRO A 339 -8.78 20.82 -12.95
C PRO A 339 -7.82 20.13 -13.94
N GLN A 340 -6.82 20.85 -14.44
CA GLN A 340 -5.86 20.30 -15.42
C GLN A 340 -4.85 19.35 -14.76
N VAL A 341 -4.33 19.69 -13.58
CA VAL A 341 -3.47 18.77 -12.82
C VAL A 341 -4.27 17.56 -12.30
N TYR A 342 -5.53 17.77 -11.91
CA TYR A 342 -6.45 16.68 -11.60
C TYR A 342 -6.65 15.73 -12.79
N LYS A 343 -6.87 16.28 -13.99
CA LYS A 343 -7.01 15.52 -15.23
C LYS A 343 -5.76 14.69 -15.50
N LEU A 344 -4.58 15.27 -15.35
CA LEU A 344 -3.29 14.57 -15.47
C LEU A 344 -3.16 13.44 -14.43
N LEU A 345 -3.53 13.68 -13.17
CA LEU A 345 -3.49 12.64 -12.13
C LEU A 345 -4.41 11.47 -12.48
N CYS A 346 -5.63 11.73 -12.96
CA CYS A 346 -6.56 10.69 -13.40
C CYS A 346 -5.98 9.89 -14.56
N ARG A 347 -5.37 10.57 -15.54
CA ARG A 347 -4.72 9.92 -16.69
C ARG A 347 -3.54 9.05 -16.26
N LEU A 348 -2.70 9.50 -15.32
CA LEU A 348 -1.61 8.69 -14.77
C LEU A 348 -2.09 7.38 -14.15
N GLY A 349 -3.34 7.32 -13.71
CA GLY A 349 -3.99 6.09 -13.27
C GLY A 349 -3.93 4.95 -14.30
N CYS A 350 -3.83 5.23 -15.60
CA CYS A 350 -3.81 4.19 -16.64
C CYS A 350 -2.55 3.31 -16.60
N TYR A 351 -1.42 3.82 -16.08
CA TYR A 351 -0.18 3.06 -15.97
C TYR A 351 -0.20 2.10 -14.79
N ARG A 352 0.21 0.84 -15.00
CA ARG A 352 0.24 -0.17 -13.94
C ARG A 352 1.62 -0.23 -13.26
N TYR A 353 1.76 0.52 -12.17
CA TYR A 353 3.03 0.67 -11.41
C TYR A 353 3.56 -0.62 -10.76
N GLN A 354 2.73 -1.64 -10.60
CA GLN A 354 3.15 -2.99 -10.21
C GLN A 354 4.01 -3.70 -11.28
N TYR A 355 3.99 -3.23 -12.52
CA TYR A 355 4.71 -3.82 -13.64
C TYR A 355 5.75 -2.87 -14.24
N VAL A 356 5.40 -1.58 -14.36
CA VAL A 356 6.36 -0.53 -14.70
C VAL A 356 6.45 0.40 -13.51
N SER A 357 7.39 0.10 -12.62
CA SER A 357 7.49 0.73 -11.29
C SER A 357 7.66 2.24 -11.30
N ILE A 358 8.30 2.79 -12.34
CA ILE A 358 8.57 4.21 -12.48
C ILE A 358 8.32 4.63 -13.92
N ILE A 359 7.56 5.71 -14.10
CA ILE A 359 7.27 6.33 -15.40
C ILE A 359 8.12 7.59 -15.54
N PRO A 360 9.01 7.68 -16.54
CA PRO A 360 9.85 8.85 -16.75
C PRO A 360 9.03 10.05 -17.25
N GLU A 361 9.60 11.25 -17.20
CA GLU A 361 8.87 12.49 -17.55
C GLU A 361 8.30 12.46 -18.97
N GLU A 362 8.99 11.83 -19.92
CA GLU A 362 8.51 11.65 -21.30
C GLU A 362 7.18 10.91 -21.33
N GLY A 363 7.04 9.84 -20.54
CA GLY A 363 5.80 9.06 -20.45
C GLY A 363 4.63 9.84 -19.87
N ILE A 364 4.91 10.84 -19.01
CA ILE A 364 3.91 11.77 -18.49
C ILE A 364 3.49 12.76 -19.59
N PHE A 365 4.41 13.20 -20.45
CA PHE A 365 4.12 14.14 -21.53
C PHE A 365 3.24 13.55 -22.63
N TYR A 366 3.29 12.24 -22.84
CA TYR A 366 2.34 11.52 -23.69
C TYR A 366 0.90 11.62 -23.16
N LEU A 367 0.71 11.60 -21.84
CA LEU A 367 -0.60 11.80 -21.20
C LEU A 367 -1.10 13.25 -21.23
N LEU A 368 -0.31 14.17 -21.80
CA LEU A 368 -0.66 15.57 -22.01
C LEU A 368 -0.79 15.85 -23.52
N TRP A 369 -1.45 14.94 -24.25
CA TRP A 369 -1.65 15.01 -25.70
C TRP A 369 -2.43 16.25 -26.14
N ASP A 370 -3.29 16.78 -25.27
CA ASP A 370 -4.09 17.98 -25.48
C ASP A 370 -3.33 19.28 -25.19
N GLU A 371 -2.12 19.19 -24.63
CA GLU A 371 -1.25 20.34 -24.36
C GLU A 371 -0.19 20.47 -25.46
N GLN A 372 -0.29 21.52 -26.28
CA GLN A 372 0.65 21.72 -27.41
C GLN A 372 1.99 22.31 -26.97
N LYS A 373 2.01 23.10 -25.90
CA LYS A 373 3.21 23.83 -25.46
C LYS A 373 3.93 23.07 -24.37
N GLU A 374 5.19 22.74 -24.62
CA GLU A 374 6.06 22.07 -23.64
C GLU A 374 6.14 22.84 -22.31
N ARG A 375 6.16 24.17 -22.36
CA ARG A 375 6.13 25.03 -21.16
C ARG A 375 4.90 24.76 -20.29
N ASP A 376 3.74 24.52 -20.89
CA ASP A 376 2.50 24.29 -20.14
C ASP A 376 2.46 22.85 -19.60
N LYS A 377 3.00 21.87 -20.33
CA LYS A 377 3.24 20.52 -19.80
C LYS A 377 4.12 20.53 -18.54
N LEU A 378 5.22 21.28 -18.58
CA LEU A 378 6.12 21.45 -17.44
C LEU A 378 5.44 22.13 -16.24
N LYS A 379 4.53 23.09 -16.47
CA LYS A 379 3.75 23.70 -15.38
C LYS A 379 2.81 22.70 -14.73
N LEU A 380 2.10 21.88 -15.53
CA LEU A 380 1.21 20.84 -15.00
C LEU A 380 2.00 19.79 -14.20
N LEU A 381 3.16 19.39 -14.71
CA LEU A 381 4.06 18.47 -14.01
C LEU A 381 4.54 19.04 -12.67
N ARG A 382 4.96 20.32 -12.62
CA ARG A 382 5.30 20.98 -11.34
C ARG A 382 4.10 21.08 -10.40
N GLY A 383 2.94 21.40 -10.94
CA GLY A 383 1.69 21.43 -10.19
C GLY A 383 1.38 20.08 -9.53
N LEU A 384 1.67 18.97 -10.22
CA LEU A 384 1.53 17.62 -9.71
C LEU A 384 2.61 17.27 -8.68
N LYS A 385 3.88 17.64 -8.89
CA LYS A 385 5.00 17.48 -7.93
C LYS A 385 4.71 18.12 -6.58
N ASN A 386 3.98 19.24 -6.58
CA ASN A 386 3.61 19.95 -5.36
C ASN A 386 2.43 19.29 -4.61
N ARG A 387 1.87 18.19 -5.12
CA ARG A 387 0.83 17.40 -4.47
C ARG A 387 1.44 16.16 -3.84
N ALA A 388 1.09 15.90 -2.59
CA ALA A 388 1.45 14.67 -1.89
C ALA A 388 0.57 13.45 -2.32
N LEU A 389 0.27 13.34 -3.61
CA LEU A 389 -0.50 12.25 -4.23
C LEU A 389 0.35 11.41 -5.19
N VAL A 390 1.49 11.95 -5.65
CA VAL A 390 2.39 11.30 -6.61
C VAL A 390 3.79 11.32 -6.05
N LYS A 391 4.50 10.20 -6.17
CA LYS A 391 5.90 10.10 -5.78
C LYS A 391 6.79 10.40 -6.97
N PHE A 392 7.84 11.17 -6.73
CA PHE A 392 8.83 11.53 -7.72
C PHE A 392 10.22 11.11 -7.25
N SER A 393 11.02 10.67 -8.20
CA SER A 393 12.43 10.32 -8.09
C SER A 393 13.19 10.94 -9.26
N GLU A 394 14.52 10.80 -9.29
CA GLU A 394 15.32 11.21 -10.45
C GLU A 394 14.95 10.44 -11.73
N GLU A 395 14.46 9.20 -11.59
CA GLU A 395 14.11 8.33 -12.71
C GLU A 395 12.69 8.57 -13.27
N GLY A 396 11.84 9.33 -12.55
CA GLY A 396 10.45 9.56 -12.93
C GLY A 396 9.48 9.53 -11.76
N CYS A 397 8.21 9.23 -12.04
CA CYS A 397 7.13 9.22 -11.06
C CYS A 397 6.45 7.86 -10.89
N TYR A 398 5.82 7.66 -9.74
CA TYR A 398 4.94 6.53 -9.49
C TYR A 398 3.75 6.89 -8.60
N LEU A 399 2.67 6.11 -8.71
CA LEU A 399 1.52 6.17 -7.83
C LEU A 399 1.50 4.93 -6.92
N TYR A 400 1.14 5.13 -5.66
CA TYR A 400 0.71 4.00 -4.83
C TYR A 400 -0.58 3.40 -5.41
N GLU A 401 -0.73 2.10 -5.25
CA GLU A 401 -1.84 1.33 -5.83
C GLU A 401 -3.19 1.92 -5.43
N VAL A 402 -3.32 2.35 -4.17
CA VAL A 402 -4.53 2.99 -3.63
C VAL A 402 -4.89 4.31 -4.34
N ILE A 403 -3.88 5.11 -4.73
CA ILE A 403 -4.10 6.36 -5.48
C ILE A 403 -4.42 6.05 -6.93
N ARG A 404 -3.76 5.04 -7.51
CA ARG A 404 -4.03 4.58 -8.88
C ARG A 404 -5.47 4.09 -9.03
N GLU A 405 -5.98 3.34 -8.05
CA GLU A 405 -7.34 2.80 -8.07
C GLU A 405 -8.39 3.92 -8.15
N GLU A 406 -8.30 4.94 -7.28
CA GLU A 406 -9.16 6.13 -7.34
C GLU A 406 -9.00 6.89 -8.69
N ALA A 407 -7.76 7.08 -9.15
CA ALA A 407 -7.49 7.76 -10.42
C ALA A 407 -8.15 7.05 -11.61
N ILE A 408 -8.07 5.71 -11.67
CA ILE A 408 -8.73 4.89 -12.69
C ILE A 408 -10.25 5.03 -12.61
N GLN A 409 -10.83 4.95 -11.40
CA GLN A 409 -12.28 5.09 -11.25
C GLN A 409 -12.78 6.43 -11.80
N ARG A 410 -12.06 7.53 -11.51
CA ARG A 410 -12.40 8.85 -12.05
C ARG A 410 -12.12 8.98 -13.54
N LEU A 411 -11.04 8.39 -14.06
CA LEU A 411 -10.73 8.39 -15.49
C LEU A 411 -11.83 7.70 -16.31
N LYS A 412 -12.39 6.58 -15.83
CA LYS A 412 -13.50 5.85 -16.47
C LYS A 412 -14.77 6.70 -16.63
N LEU A 413 -14.95 7.74 -15.82
CA LEU A 413 -16.08 8.68 -15.91
C LEU A 413 -15.86 9.76 -16.98
N THR A 414 -14.70 9.77 -17.64
CA THR A 414 -14.34 10.76 -18.65
C THR A 414 -14.25 10.14 -20.04
N ASN A 415 -14.28 10.98 -21.08
CA ASN A 415 -14.05 10.56 -22.46
C ASN A 415 -12.57 10.29 -22.78
N ASP A 416 -11.67 10.49 -21.81
CA ASP A 416 -10.23 10.37 -22.00
C ASP A 416 -9.74 8.92 -21.91
N TRP A 417 -10.55 7.97 -21.40
CA TRP A 417 -10.15 6.57 -21.18
C TRP A 417 -9.39 5.99 -22.38
N LYS A 418 -10.06 5.97 -23.53
CA LYS A 418 -9.51 5.38 -24.76
C LYS A 418 -8.23 6.09 -25.22
N GLN A 419 -8.23 7.43 -25.24
CA GLN A 419 -7.05 8.19 -25.66
C GLN A 419 -5.87 8.00 -24.70
N CYS A 420 -6.14 7.96 -23.40
CA CYS A 420 -5.13 7.73 -22.37
C CYS A 420 -4.41 6.40 -22.58
N HIS A 421 -5.15 5.33 -22.84
CA HIS A 421 -4.56 4.02 -23.17
C HIS A 421 -3.81 4.04 -24.51
N THR A 422 -4.29 4.77 -25.53
CA THR A 422 -3.54 4.98 -26.78
C THR A 422 -2.16 5.59 -26.50
N GLU A 423 -2.12 6.73 -25.81
CA GLU A 423 -0.87 7.48 -25.60
C GLU A 423 0.11 6.72 -24.69
N ALA A 424 -0.40 6.08 -23.64
CA ALA A 424 0.41 5.20 -22.80
C ALA A 424 0.98 4.01 -23.59
N GLY A 425 0.16 3.38 -24.45
CA GLY A 425 0.59 2.31 -25.33
C GLY A 425 1.67 2.76 -26.31
N ILE A 426 1.52 3.93 -26.94
CA ILE A 426 2.52 4.51 -27.85
C ILE A 426 3.83 4.77 -27.10
N PHE A 427 3.78 5.41 -25.94
CA PHE A 427 4.97 5.67 -25.14
C PHE A 427 5.73 4.37 -24.83
N LEU A 428 5.03 3.39 -24.26
CA LEU A 428 5.63 2.09 -23.90
C LEU A 428 6.20 1.37 -25.14
N SER A 429 5.53 1.50 -26.28
CA SER A 429 6.01 0.98 -27.58
C SER A 429 7.34 1.57 -28.01
N THR A 430 7.57 2.86 -27.78
CA THR A 430 8.86 3.51 -28.10
C THR A 430 10.02 2.96 -27.27
N LEU A 431 9.75 2.51 -26.04
CA LEU A 431 10.75 1.87 -25.18
C LEU A 431 11.20 0.50 -25.72
N ILE A 432 10.30 -0.21 -26.41
CA ILE A 432 10.58 -1.51 -27.03
C ILE A 432 11.35 -1.33 -28.35
N SER A 433 10.89 -0.45 -29.24
CA SER A 433 11.45 -0.27 -30.59
C SER A 433 12.92 0.13 -30.60
N ASN A 434 13.37 0.86 -29.58
CA ASN A 434 14.76 1.28 -29.43
C ASN A 434 15.70 0.16 -28.96
N SER A 435 15.15 -1.02 -28.66
CA SER A 435 15.83 -2.08 -27.92
C SER A 435 15.69 -3.48 -28.56
N CYS A 436 14.98 -3.60 -29.69
CA CYS A 436 14.71 -4.85 -30.40
C CYS A 436 15.94 -5.39 -31.15
N GLN A 437 16.95 -5.85 -30.42
CA GLN A 437 17.83 -6.91 -30.90
C GLN A 437 17.52 -8.17 -30.06
N THR A 438 16.86 -9.13 -30.72
CA THR A 438 16.75 -10.56 -30.36
C THR A 438 17.06 -10.88 -28.89
N ILE A 439 16.12 -10.59 -27.99
CA ILE A 439 16.23 -11.03 -26.59
C ILE A 439 15.76 -12.47 -26.49
N ILE A 440 16.64 -13.39 -26.87
CA ILE A 440 16.81 -14.66 -26.17
C ILE A 440 18.32 -14.94 -26.16
N PRO A 441 18.99 -14.74 -25.02
CA PRO A 441 19.46 -15.93 -24.32
C PRO A 441 19.37 -15.73 -22.80
N LYS A 442 18.21 -16.02 -22.19
CA LYS A 442 18.14 -16.20 -20.74
C LYS A 442 18.98 -17.39 -20.26
N ILE A 443 19.27 -18.33 -21.16
CA ILE A 443 20.11 -19.49 -20.88
C ILE A 443 21.38 -19.34 -21.72
N THR A 444 22.50 -19.04 -21.06
CA THR A 444 23.82 -19.18 -21.66
C THR A 444 24.19 -20.66 -21.68
N CYS A 445 24.16 -21.31 -22.85
CA CYS A 445 24.62 -22.69 -22.99
C CYS A 445 26.13 -22.66 -23.25
N ILE A 446 26.94 -22.96 -22.22
CA ILE A 446 28.40 -23.08 -22.37
C ILE A 446 28.71 -24.54 -22.68
N LYS A 447 29.40 -24.83 -23.80
CA LYS A 447 29.75 -26.19 -24.20
C LYS A 447 30.94 -26.71 -23.37
N VAL A 448 30.75 -27.80 -22.64
CA VAL A 448 31.74 -28.54 -21.86
C VAL A 448 31.94 -29.91 -22.50
N ASN A 449 33.14 -30.48 -22.40
CA ASN A 449 33.48 -31.76 -23.04
C ASN A 449 32.83 -32.97 -22.35
N ASP A 450 32.40 -32.84 -21.10
CA ASP A 450 31.67 -33.87 -20.34
C ASP A 450 30.15 -33.62 -20.40
N THR A 451 29.42 -34.64 -20.84
CA THR A 451 27.95 -34.63 -20.98
C THR A 451 27.20 -34.47 -19.64
N GLN A 452 27.75 -34.96 -18.52
CA GLN A 452 27.13 -34.79 -17.19
C GLN A 452 27.37 -33.39 -16.63
N GLU A 453 28.60 -32.87 -16.70
CA GLU A 453 28.91 -31.49 -16.27
C GLU A 453 28.15 -30.44 -17.08
N GLN A 454 28.04 -30.65 -18.40
CA GLN A 454 27.21 -29.84 -19.29
C GLN A 454 25.76 -29.73 -18.79
N THR A 455 25.23 -30.83 -18.27
CA THR A 455 23.86 -30.92 -17.80
C THR A 455 23.65 -30.10 -16.51
N TYR A 456 24.56 -30.20 -15.53
CA TYR A 456 24.50 -29.38 -14.32
C TYR A 456 24.59 -27.90 -14.63
N LEU A 457 25.49 -27.53 -15.53
CA LEU A 457 25.66 -26.14 -15.92
C LEU A 457 24.40 -25.59 -16.60
N ASN A 458 23.75 -26.37 -17.46
CA ASN A 458 22.49 -25.98 -18.10
C ASN A 458 21.34 -25.81 -17.08
N ILE A 459 21.21 -26.72 -16.11
CA ILE A 459 20.17 -26.63 -15.07
C ILE A 459 20.42 -25.43 -14.14
N GLU A 460 21.66 -25.17 -13.73
CA GLU A 460 21.98 -24.01 -12.89
C GLU A 460 21.81 -22.70 -13.66
N ASN A 461 22.18 -22.64 -14.95
CA ASN A 461 21.92 -21.46 -15.79
C ASN A 461 20.42 -21.22 -15.97
N ALA A 462 19.64 -22.28 -16.19
CA ALA A 462 18.19 -22.20 -16.24
C ALA A 462 17.57 -21.72 -14.91
N LYS A 463 18.11 -22.17 -13.78
CA LYS A 463 17.69 -21.75 -12.43
C LYS A 463 18.03 -20.28 -12.16
N ILE A 464 19.18 -19.81 -12.60
CA ILE A 464 19.56 -18.38 -12.52
C ILE A 464 18.59 -17.56 -13.37
N ALA A 465 18.30 -18.01 -14.59
CA ALA A 465 17.37 -17.34 -15.50
C ALA A 465 15.97 -17.19 -14.91
N VAL A 466 15.45 -18.26 -14.32
CA VAL A 466 14.15 -18.26 -13.62
C VAL A 466 14.13 -17.25 -12.47
N LYS A 467 15.20 -17.21 -11.66
CA LYS A 467 15.28 -16.30 -10.49
C LYS A 467 15.26 -14.82 -10.88
N GLN A 468 15.67 -14.48 -12.10
CA GLN A 468 15.66 -13.10 -12.59
C GLN A 468 14.25 -12.62 -12.98
N GLY A 469 13.25 -13.50 -13.06
CA GLY A 469 11.87 -13.14 -13.41
C GLY A 469 11.73 -12.60 -14.83
N LEU A 470 10.64 -11.88 -15.12
CA LEU A 470 10.47 -11.19 -16.41
C LEU A 470 11.43 -10.01 -16.50
N SER A 471 12.06 -9.86 -17.65
CA SER A 471 12.88 -8.69 -17.98
C SER A 471 12.00 -7.45 -18.10
N LYS A 472 12.65 -6.28 -18.06
CA LYS A 472 11.98 -4.99 -18.27
C LYS A 472 11.25 -4.95 -19.63
N GLN A 473 11.84 -5.49 -20.68
CA GLN A 473 11.23 -5.49 -22.02
C GLN A 473 10.03 -6.44 -22.13
N GLU A 474 10.13 -7.66 -21.58
CA GLU A 474 9.01 -8.59 -21.52
C GLU A 474 7.83 -7.97 -20.75
N THR A 475 8.12 -7.24 -19.68
CA THR A 475 7.09 -6.57 -18.88
C THR A 475 6.44 -5.42 -19.65
N ILE A 476 7.23 -4.57 -20.31
CA ILE A 476 6.72 -3.46 -21.13
C ILE A 476 5.88 -4.00 -22.31
N ALA A 477 6.28 -5.09 -22.96
CA ALA A 477 5.51 -5.71 -24.05
C ALA A 477 4.11 -6.15 -23.59
N LEU A 478 4.02 -6.77 -22.41
CA LEU A 478 2.74 -7.15 -21.82
C LEU A 478 1.88 -5.93 -21.44
N GLU A 479 2.49 -4.83 -21.01
CA GLU A 479 1.78 -3.56 -20.79
C GLU A 479 1.23 -2.98 -22.09
N VAL A 480 1.99 -3.01 -23.18
CA VAL A 480 1.49 -2.52 -24.47
C VAL A 480 0.26 -3.31 -24.90
N VAL A 481 0.28 -4.65 -24.79
CA VAL A 481 -0.90 -5.48 -25.08
C VAL A 481 -2.08 -5.07 -24.21
N TYR A 482 -1.88 -4.88 -22.91
CA TYR A 482 -2.93 -4.40 -22.01
C TYR A 482 -3.55 -3.08 -22.48
N HIS A 483 -2.74 -2.08 -22.82
CA HIS A 483 -3.23 -0.79 -23.30
C HIS A 483 -3.98 -0.91 -24.64
N VAL A 484 -3.53 -1.78 -25.54
CA VAL A 484 -4.23 -2.04 -26.80
C VAL A 484 -5.59 -2.71 -26.53
N MET A 485 -5.66 -3.69 -25.62
CA MET A 485 -6.93 -4.32 -25.23
C MET A 485 -7.94 -3.30 -24.71
N GLU A 486 -7.50 -2.41 -23.82
CA GLU A 486 -8.34 -1.34 -23.26
C GLU A 486 -8.79 -0.31 -24.32
N PHE A 487 -7.97 -0.05 -25.34
CA PHE A 487 -8.33 0.82 -26.47
C PHE A 487 -9.45 0.22 -27.34
N TYR A 488 -9.35 -1.07 -27.65
CA TYR A 488 -10.36 -1.78 -28.44
C TYR A 488 -11.59 -2.18 -27.59
N GLY A 489 -11.47 -2.14 -26.25
CA GLY A 489 -12.54 -2.52 -25.35
C GLY A 489 -12.76 -4.03 -25.29
N VAL A 490 -11.70 -4.80 -25.54
CA VAL A 490 -11.73 -6.27 -25.57
C VAL A 490 -11.28 -6.85 -24.23
N GLY A 491 -11.92 -7.94 -23.83
CA GLY A 491 -11.73 -8.57 -22.53
C GLY A 491 -10.49 -9.42 -22.45
N CYS A 492 -10.06 -10.01 -23.57
CA CYS A 492 -8.92 -10.93 -23.69
C CYS A 492 -8.12 -10.75 -24.99
N PHE A 493 -6.95 -11.39 -25.08
CA PHE A 493 -6.09 -11.29 -26.24
C PHE A 493 -6.62 -12.05 -27.46
N GLU A 494 -7.42 -13.10 -27.28
CA GLU A 494 -8.12 -13.81 -28.34
C GLU A 494 -9.09 -12.92 -29.10
N GLU A 495 -9.86 -12.11 -28.38
CA GLU A 495 -10.77 -11.13 -28.97
C GLU A 495 -9.96 -10.07 -29.73
N LEU A 496 -8.87 -9.58 -29.13
CA LEU A 496 -8.03 -8.58 -29.77
C LEU A 496 -7.45 -9.04 -31.12
N ARG A 497 -7.05 -10.31 -31.23
CA ARG A 497 -6.54 -10.88 -32.50
C ARG A 497 -7.59 -10.98 -33.60
N GLN A 498 -8.87 -10.96 -33.24
CA GLN A 498 -9.98 -11.01 -34.18
C GLN A 498 -10.41 -9.62 -34.65
N GLU A 499 -9.88 -8.55 -34.03
CA GLU A 499 -10.18 -7.18 -34.42
C GLU A 499 -9.61 -6.86 -35.82
N PRO A 500 -10.45 -6.54 -36.83
CA PRO A 500 -10.00 -6.36 -38.20
C PRO A 500 -8.93 -5.28 -38.36
N LYS A 501 -9.01 -4.20 -37.56
CA LYS A 501 -8.05 -3.08 -37.59
C LYS A 501 -6.71 -3.43 -36.94
N VAL A 502 -6.65 -4.53 -36.20
CA VAL A 502 -5.47 -5.00 -35.48
C VAL A 502 -4.70 -6.01 -36.35
N LEU A 503 -5.42 -6.90 -37.04
CA LEU A 503 -4.88 -7.90 -37.97
C LEU A 503 -3.92 -7.31 -39.02
N ASP A 504 -4.23 -6.12 -39.52
CA ASP A 504 -3.46 -5.45 -40.57
C ASP A 504 -2.34 -4.54 -40.03
N ASN A 505 -2.18 -4.42 -38.70
CA ASN A 505 -1.19 -3.54 -38.10
C ASN A 505 0.16 -4.26 -37.92
N PRO A 506 1.23 -3.90 -38.66
CA PRO A 506 2.52 -4.58 -38.60
C PRO A 506 3.22 -4.43 -37.24
N PHE A 507 2.97 -3.33 -36.52
CA PHE A 507 3.51 -3.11 -35.19
C PHE A 507 2.83 -4.00 -34.15
N PHE A 508 1.50 -4.14 -34.23
CA PHE A 508 0.78 -5.09 -33.39
C PHE A 508 1.24 -6.52 -33.66
N LYS A 509 1.41 -6.90 -34.94
CA LYS A 509 1.91 -8.22 -35.32
C LYS A 509 3.31 -8.51 -34.74
N ALA A 510 4.17 -7.49 -34.64
CA ALA A 510 5.47 -7.62 -33.99
C ALA A 510 5.35 -7.83 -32.47
N ILE A 511 4.43 -7.13 -31.79
CA ILE A 511 4.16 -7.33 -30.36
C ILE A 511 3.49 -8.69 -30.10
N GLU A 512 2.53 -9.07 -30.92
CA GLU A 512 1.86 -10.37 -30.86
C GLU A 512 2.89 -11.49 -30.98
N ASN A 513 3.74 -11.44 -32.01
CA ASN A 513 4.83 -12.39 -32.18
C ASN A 513 5.76 -12.37 -30.97
N MET A 514 6.15 -11.19 -30.46
CA MET A 514 7.01 -11.08 -29.29
C MET A 514 6.40 -11.72 -28.04
N VAL A 515 5.12 -11.47 -27.75
CA VAL A 515 4.43 -12.05 -26.58
C VAL A 515 4.27 -13.56 -26.74
N PHE A 516 3.88 -14.05 -27.92
CA PHE A 516 3.78 -15.49 -28.17
C PHE A 516 5.14 -16.17 -28.14
N GLU A 517 6.17 -15.58 -28.76
CA GLU A 517 7.55 -16.06 -28.69
C GLU A 517 8.02 -16.15 -27.24
N TYR A 518 7.68 -15.19 -26.38
CA TYR A 518 8.01 -15.28 -24.95
C TYR A 518 7.26 -16.41 -24.25
N VAL A 519 5.93 -16.47 -24.37
CA VAL A 519 5.12 -17.53 -23.72
C VAL A 519 5.55 -18.91 -24.20
N ASP A 520 5.75 -19.08 -25.51
CA ASP A 520 6.22 -20.32 -26.11
C ASP A 520 7.65 -20.64 -25.72
N CYS A 521 8.55 -19.66 -25.64
CA CYS A 521 9.91 -19.87 -25.18
C CYS A 521 9.92 -20.42 -23.74
N TYR A 522 9.21 -19.77 -22.81
CA TYR A 522 9.12 -20.26 -21.43
C TYR A 522 8.44 -21.61 -21.33
N SER A 523 7.36 -21.81 -22.07
CA SER A 523 6.64 -23.08 -22.13
C SER A 523 7.54 -24.20 -22.67
N ASN A 524 8.25 -23.95 -23.76
CA ASN A 524 9.15 -24.92 -24.39
C ASN A 524 10.38 -25.20 -23.52
N LEU A 525 10.95 -24.20 -22.85
CA LEU A 525 12.03 -24.40 -21.88
C LEU A 525 11.57 -25.26 -20.70
N GLY A 526 10.36 -24.99 -20.18
CA GLY A 526 9.71 -25.83 -19.18
C GLY A 526 9.55 -27.27 -19.66
N LEU A 527 9.02 -27.47 -20.88
CA LEU A 527 8.82 -28.78 -21.49
C LEU A 527 10.13 -29.53 -21.75
N VAL A 528 11.16 -28.86 -22.25
CA VAL A 528 12.47 -29.46 -22.50
C VAL A 528 13.07 -29.93 -21.17
N LEU A 529 13.06 -29.11 -20.13
CA LEU A 529 13.56 -29.49 -18.81
C LEU A 529 12.71 -30.57 -18.13
N TYR A 530 11.41 -30.58 -18.37
CA TYR A 530 10.51 -31.64 -17.92
C TYR A 530 10.83 -32.97 -18.60
N LYS A 531 10.87 -33.00 -19.94
CA LYS A 531 11.25 -34.20 -20.71
C LYS A 531 12.66 -34.66 -20.37
N PHE A 532 13.57 -33.71 -20.14
CA PHE A 532 14.93 -33.99 -19.71
C PHE A 532 14.97 -34.63 -18.32
N ALA A 533 14.17 -34.12 -17.37
CA ALA A 533 14.00 -34.75 -16.06
C ALA A 533 13.50 -36.20 -16.24
N LEU A 534 12.46 -36.42 -17.03
CA LEU A 534 11.96 -37.78 -17.32
C LEU A 534 13.02 -38.69 -17.95
N SER A 535 13.88 -38.16 -18.83
CA SER A 535 14.95 -38.95 -19.47
C SER A 535 16.12 -39.30 -18.53
N THR A 536 16.28 -38.54 -17.44
CA THR A 536 17.30 -38.76 -16.39
C THR A 536 16.72 -39.49 -15.18
N GLN A 537 15.47 -39.95 -15.28
CA GLN A 537 14.79 -40.79 -14.30
C GLN A 537 15.40 -42.20 -14.30
N VAL A 538 16.59 -42.35 -13.70
CA VAL A 538 17.20 -43.66 -13.46
C VAL A 538 16.75 -44.14 -12.08
N LEU A 539 16.10 -45.31 -12.05
CA LEU A 539 15.68 -46.01 -10.84
C LEU A 539 16.90 -46.67 -10.17
N GLY A 540 17.28 -46.21 -8.98
CA GLY A 540 18.17 -46.94 -8.08
C GLY A 540 17.36 -47.48 -6.89
N ILE A 541 17.01 -48.77 -6.91
CA ILE A 541 16.35 -49.48 -5.81
C ILE A 541 17.30 -50.57 -5.31
N ILE A 542 17.34 -50.71 -3.98
CA ILE A 542 18.21 -51.62 -3.23
C ILE A 542 17.89 -53.08 -3.58
N ASP A 543 18.91 -53.88 -3.88
CA ASP A 543 18.81 -55.33 -3.74
C ASP A 543 18.97 -55.68 -2.25
N GLU A 544 17.92 -56.19 -1.61
CA GLU A 544 17.93 -56.60 -0.20
C GLU A 544 18.87 -57.80 0.08
N ILE A 545 19.43 -58.45 -0.95
CA ILE A 545 20.21 -59.69 -0.82
C ILE A 545 21.75 -59.46 -0.86
N GLU A 546 22.26 -58.42 -1.53
CA GLU A 546 23.72 -58.26 -1.79
C GLU A 546 24.41 -56.97 -1.27
N GLU A 547 23.73 -56.08 -0.53
CA GLU A 547 24.34 -54.87 0.10
C GLU A 547 25.18 -53.94 -0.82
N ASN A 548 25.11 -54.05 -2.16
CA ASN A 548 25.78 -53.13 -3.09
C ASN A 548 24.79 -52.23 -3.84
N PHE A 549 24.92 -50.91 -3.60
CA PHE A 549 24.31 -49.83 -4.37
C PHE A 549 25.30 -49.28 -5.39
N ILE A 550 25.00 -49.26 -6.70
CA ILE A 550 25.85 -48.60 -7.71
C ILE A 550 24.97 -47.81 -8.70
N ALA A 551 25.02 -46.47 -8.59
CA ALA A 551 24.32 -45.40 -9.34
C ALA A 551 22.86 -45.08 -8.89
N SER A 552 22.45 -43.82 -8.58
CA SER A 552 23.12 -42.51 -8.64
C SER A 552 22.34 -41.45 -7.83
N SER A 553 22.78 -41.10 -6.61
CA SER A 553 22.20 -39.96 -5.85
C SER A 553 22.24 -38.65 -6.63
N LYS A 554 23.25 -38.51 -7.49
CA LYS A 554 23.42 -37.36 -8.37
C LYS A 554 22.30 -37.30 -9.42
N GLU A 555 21.99 -38.38 -10.16
CA GLU A 555 20.90 -38.47 -11.17
C GLU A 555 19.53 -38.13 -10.58
N PHE A 556 19.28 -38.56 -9.36
CA PHE A 556 18.07 -38.17 -8.64
C PHE A 556 18.05 -36.67 -8.30
N GLU A 557 19.19 -36.10 -7.87
CA GLU A 557 19.32 -34.66 -7.68
C GLU A 557 19.16 -33.88 -8.99
N TYR A 558 19.63 -34.41 -10.14
CA TYR A 558 19.39 -33.84 -11.48
C TYR A 558 17.89 -33.78 -11.77
N TYR A 559 17.18 -34.90 -11.59
CA TYR A 559 15.75 -35.02 -11.80
C TYR A 559 14.98 -33.97 -10.98
N GLN A 560 15.22 -33.90 -9.68
CA GLN A 560 14.53 -32.96 -8.77
C GLN A 560 14.80 -31.49 -9.13
N ARG A 561 16.07 -31.14 -9.40
CA ARG A 561 16.44 -29.77 -9.78
C ARG A 561 15.81 -29.40 -11.12
N SER A 562 15.87 -30.27 -12.12
CA SER A 562 15.30 -30.03 -13.45
C SER A 562 13.78 -29.85 -13.39
N LEU A 563 13.09 -30.70 -12.63
CA LEU A 563 11.63 -30.61 -12.44
C LEU A 563 11.22 -29.31 -11.75
N LYS A 564 11.95 -28.89 -10.70
CA LYS A 564 11.69 -27.64 -10.00
C LYS A 564 11.89 -26.42 -10.90
N VAL A 565 12.96 -26.39 -11.70
CA VAL A 565 13.22 -25.30 -12.65
C VAL A 565 12.17 -25.28 -13.77
N SER A 566 11.76 -26.46 -14.27
CA SER A 566 10.67 -26.61 -15.24
C SER A 566 9.35 -26.02 -14.71
N GLN A 567 8.96 -26.37 -13.48
CA GLN A 567 7.76 -25.79 -12.83
C GLN A 567 7.83 -24.26 -12.77
N CYS A 568 8.98 -23.69 -12.44
CA CYS A 568 9.11 -22.24 -12.40
C CYS A 568 8.99 -21.59 -13.80
N PHE A 569 9.48 -22.23 -14.85
CA PHE A 569 9.27 -21.74 -16.22
C PHE A 569 7.81 -21.80 -16.64
N PHE A 570 7.11 -22.89 -16.33
CA PHE A 570 5.66 -22.97 -16.57
C PHE A 570 4.88 -21.94 -15.76
N GLN A 571 5.29 -21.66 -14.51
CA GLN A 571 4.69 -20.59 -13.71
C GLN A 571 4.90 -19.21 -14.32
N THR A 572 6.10 -18.94 -14.86
CA THR A 572 6.39 -17.68 -15.57
C THR A 572 5.57 -17.57 -16.86
N ALA A 573 5.51 -18.63 -17.67
CA ALA A 573 4.66 -18.68 -18.87
C ALA A 573 3.18 -18.46 -18.52
N LEU A 574 2.71 -19.09 -17.43
CA LEU A 574 1.33 -18.95 -16.96
C LEU A 574 1.05 -17.51 -16.51
N LEU A 575 1.98 -16.88 -15.79
CA LEU A 575 1.86 -15.48 -15.41
C LEU A 575 1.71 -14.57 -16.64
N MET A 576 2.51 -14.79 -17.68
CA MET A 576 2.41 -14.03 -18.93
C MET A 576 1.05 -14.27 -19.63
N ALA A 577 0.63 -15.54 -19.77
CA ALA A 577 -0.65 -15.89 -20.37
C ALA A 577 -1.84 -15.30 -19.59
N THR A 578 -1.79 -15.30 -18.26
CA THR A 578 -2.81 -14.65 -17.41
C THR A 578 -2.84 -13.13 -17.59
N LYS A 579 -1.68 -12.49 -17.78
CA LYS A 579 -1.63 -11.03 -17.99
C LYS A 579 -2.29 -10.58 -19.29
N VAL A 580 -2.14 -11.36 -20.35
CA VAL A 580 -2.84 -11.12 -21.63
C VAL A 580 -4.21 -11.80 -21.69
N LYS A 581 -4.58 -12.55 -20.65
CA LYS A 581 -5.81 -13.34 -20.55
C LYS A 581 -6.00 -14.29 -21.75
N GLU A 582 -4.93 -15.01 -22.13
CA GLU A 582 -5.03 -16.04 -23.18
C GLU A 582 -5.39 -17.39 -22.54
N ASP A 583 -6.67 -17.74 -22.64
CA ASP A 583 -7.27 -18.86 -21.91
C ASP A 583 -6.74 -20.21 -22.38
N LYS A 584 -6.49 -20.39 -23.69
CA LYS A 584 -6.02 -21.66 -24.24
C LYS A 584 -4.61 -22.00 -23.76
N LEU A 585 -3.73 -21.01 -23.74
CA LEU A 585 -2.37 -21.10 -23.21
C LEU A 585 -2.40 -21.31 -21.71
N MET A 586 -3.23 -20.56 -20.97
CA MET A 586 -3.38 -20.76 -19.53
C MET A 586 -3.78 -22.20 -19.20
N ILE A 587 -4.80 -22.75 -19.87
CA ILE A 587 -5.25 -24.13 -19.67
C ILE A 587 -4.12 -25.13 -19.95
N LYS A 588 -3.44 -24.98 -21.09
CA LYS A 588 -2.33 -25.85 -21.50
C LYS A 588 -1.16 -25.81 -20.49
N LEU A 589 -0.81 -24.63 -19.99
CA LEU A 589 0.26 -24.45 -19.01
C LEU A 589 -0.11 -24.99 -17.62
N ILE A 590 -1.38 -24.87 -17.24
CA ILE A 590 -1.92 -25.47 -16.01
C ILE A 590 -1.86 -27.01 -16.10
N GLN A 591 -2.19 -27.60 -17.25
CA GLN A 591 -2.03 -29.03 -17.47
C GLN A 591 -0.56 -29.48 -17.31
N TYR A 592 0.40 -28.77 -17.92
CA TYR A 592 1.82 -29.09 -17.74
C TYR A 592 2.30 -28.95 -16.28
N LEU A 593 1.79 -27.96 -15.55
CA LEU A 593 2.08 -27.80 -14.12
C LEU A 593 1.52 -28.95 -13.29
N ALA A 594 0.31 -29.42 -13.62
CA ALA A 594 -0.34 -30.54 -12.95
C ALA A 594 0.44 -31.85 -13.20
N GLU A 595 0.79 -32.14 -14.45
CA GLU A 595 1.63 -33.30 -14.82
C GLU A 595 2.97 -33.28 -14.06
N CYS A 596 3.64 -32.12 -13.99
CA CYS A 596 4.88 -32.00 -13.22
C CYS A 596 4.72 -32.32 -11.73
N GLN A 597 3.55 -32.03 -11.14
CA GLN A 597 3.28 -32.29 -9.72
C GLN A 597 2.95 -33.77 -9.46
N ASP A 598 2.24 -34.44 -10.36
CA ASP A 598 1.95 -35.88 -10.25
C ASP A 598 3.20 -36.73 -10.24
N PHE A 599 4.11 -36.47 -11.17
CA PHE A 599 5.38 -37.20 -11.24
C PHE A 599 6.24 -36.95 -10.00
N THR A 600 6.18 -35.75 -9.41
CA THR A 600 6.82 -35.47 -8.12
C THR A 600 6.23 -36.36 -7.01
N GLY A 601 4.90 -36.50 -6.95
CA GLY A 601 4.19 -37.30 -5.96
C GLY A 601 4.42 -38.81 -6.09
N MET A 602 4.36 -39.35 -7.32
CA MET A 602 4.63 -40.77 -7.59
C MET A 602 6.05 -41.19 -7.22
N PHE A 603 7.03 -40.29 -7.36
CA PHE A 603 8.45 -40.65 -7.20
C PHE A 603 8.97 -40.45 -5.77
N LEU A 604 8.48 -39.43 -5.04
CA LEU A 604 8.70 -39.31 -3.59
C LEU A 604 8.21 -40.55 -2.83
N TYR A 605 7.12 -41.15 -3.32
CA TYR A 605 6.56 -42.40 -2.81
C TYR A 605 7.52 -43.60 -2.95
N GLN A 606 8.40 -43.61 -3.97
CA GLN A 606 9.33 -44.70 -4.21
C GLN A 606 10.66 -44.58 -3.43
N ILE A 607 11.00 -43.41 -2.86
CA ILE A 607 12.38 -43.13 -2.41
C ILE A 607 12.59 -42.77 -0.91
N THR A 608 11.60 -42.46 -0.05
CA THR A 608 11.94 -42.00 1.34
C THR A 608 11.14 -42.53 2.53
N LYS A 609 11.80 -42.50 3.71
CA LYS A 609 11.27 -42.79 5.05
C LYS A 609 10.12 -41.83 5.42
N ASN A 610 9.15 -42.41 6.13
CA ASN A 610 7.80 -41.93 6.46
C ASN A 610 7.58 -40.43 6.82
N ASN A 611 8.56 -39.71 7.37
CA ASN A 611 8.38 -38.32 7.84
C ASN A 611 8.69 -37.26 6.76
N GLU A 612 9.64 -37.51 5.87
CA GLU A 612 10.00 -36.57 4.79
C GLU A 612 8.95 -36.61 3.66
N SER A 613 8.31 -37.76 3.47
CA SER A 613 7.19 -37.95 2.55
C SER A 613 5.99 -37.09 2.95
N THR A 614 5.64 -37.02 4.25
CA THR A 614 4.48 -36.23 4.71
C THR A 614 4.68 -34.74 4.46
N GLU A 615 5.86 -34.18 4.78
CA GLU A 615 6.13 -32.75 4.56
C GLU A 615 6.19 -32.38 3.06
N ALA A 616 6.76 -33.26 2.23
CA ALA A 616 6.80 -33.07 0.78
C ALA A 616 5.40 -33.17 0.15
N PHE A 617 4.59 -34.10 0.65
CA PHE A 617 3.19 -34.29 0.22
C PHE A 617 2.32 -33.10 0.61
N ASP A 618 2.47 -32.57 1.83
CA ASP A 618 1.80 -31.35 2.27
C ASP A 618 2.18 -30.14 1.40
N LYS A 619 3.44 -30.04 0.96
CA LYS A 619 3.87 -29.00 0.00
C LYS A 619 3.23 -29.16 -1.38
N ILE A 620 3.14 -30.39 -1.90
CA ILE A 620 2.46 -30.68 -3.17
C ILE A 620 0.98 -30.33 -3.05
N LYS A 621 0.33 -30.75 -1.96
CA LYS A 621 -1.06 -30.45 -1.66
C LYS A 621 -1.34 -28.94 -1.63
N VAL A 622 -0.53 -28.16 -0.92
CA VAL A 622 -0.64 -26.70 -0.88
C VAL A 622 -0.48 -26.09 -2.27
N ASN A 623 0.40 -26.64 -3.11
CA ASN A 623 0.60 -26.15 -4.47
C ASN A 623 -0.55 -26.53 -5.42
N LEU A 624 -1.11 -27.74 -5.30
CA LEU A 624 -2.33 -28.16 -6.00
C LEU A 624 -3.52 -27.29 -5.59
N GLU A 625 -3.69 -27.00 -4.30
CA GLU A 625 -4.72 -26.10 -3.79
C GLU A 625 -4.56 -24.67 -4.34
N LYS A 626 -3.32 -24.17 -4.45
CA LYS A 626 -3.06 -22.87 -5.11
C LYS A 626 -3.41 -22.90 -6.60
N LEU A 627 -3.14 -23.99 -7.31
CA LEU A 627 -3.50 -24.16 -8.73
C LEU A 627 -5.01 -24.21 -8.91
N VAL A 628 -5.73 -24.95 -8.06
CA VAL A 628 -7.20 -24.99 -8.02
C VAL A 628 -7.78 -23.60 -7.75
N GLN A 629 -7.26 -22.88 -6.76
CA GLN A 629 -7.72 -21.51 -6.47
C GLN A 629 -7.47 -20.52 -7.61
N ARG A 630 -6.39 -20.69 -8.38
CA ARG A 630 -6.15 -19.92 -9.62
C ARG A 630 -7.14 -20.30 -10.71
N PHE A 631 -7.50 -21.58 -10.79
CA PHE A 631 -8.43 -22.10 -11.77
C PHE A 631 -9.88 -21.70 -11.50
N ASP A 632 -10.32 -21.71 -10.24
CA ASP A 632 -11.66 -21.29 -9.82
C ASP A 632 -11.94 -19.80 -10.10
N LYS A 633 -10.89 -19.00 -10.37
CA LYS A 633 -11.00 -17.61 -10.81
C LYS A 633 -11.25 -17.46 -12.33
N LEU A 634 -11.15 -18.53 -13.12
CA LEU A 634 -11.34 -18.51 -14.59
C LEU A 634 -12.78 -18.94 -14.94
N SER A 635 -13.50 -18.08 -15.67
CA SER A 635 -14.96 -18.14 -15.83
C SER A 635 -15.45 -18.94 -17.06
N PHE A 636 -15.15 -20.25 -17.15
CA PHE A 636 -15.72 -21.11 -18.22
C PHE A 636 -15.96 -22.56 -17.78
N GLU A 637 -17.13 -23.13 -18.08
CA GLU A 637 -17.61 -24.41 -17.49
C GLU A 637 -17.11 -25.69 -18.20
N GLN A 638 -17.04 -25.75 -19.54
CA GLN A 638 -16.85 -27.05 -20.22
C GLN A 638 -15.41 -27.61 -20.22
N LYS A 639 -14.39 -26.77 -20.43
CA LYS A 639 -12.97 -27.20 -20.30
C LYS A 639 -12.45 -27.13 -18.87
N SER A 640 -13.23 -26.49 -17.98
CA SER A 640 -13.02 -26.54 -16.54
C SER A 640 -13.20 -27.93 -15.99
N GLU A 641 -14.16 -28.68 -16.51
CA GLU A 641 -14.36 -30.07 -16.10
C GLU A 641 -13.21 -31.00 -16.50
N GLU A 642 -12.56 -30.85 -17.65
CA GLU A 642 -11.39 -31.69 -18.01
C GLU A 642 -10.17 -31.42 -17.11
N VAL A 643 -9.89 -30.16 -16.79
CA VAL A 643 -8.78 -29.78 -15.87
C VAL A 643 -9.14 -30.11 -14.42
N LYS A 644 -10.39 -29.90 -14.00
CA LYS A 644 -10.90 -30.37 -12.70
C LYS A 644 -10.85 -31.88 -12.63
N GLN A 645 -11.17 -32.61 -13.69
CA GLN A 645 -11.05 -34.06 -13.75
C GLN A 645 -9.60 -34.51 -13.71
N ALA A 646 -8.68 -33.81 -14.37
CA ALA A 646 -7.26 -34.06 -14.23
C ALA A 646 -6.85 -33.86 -12.76
N ILE A 647 -7.05 -32.67 -12.19
CA ILE A 647 -6.75 -32.34 -10.78
C ILE A 647 -7.47 -33.26 -9.78
N HIS A 648 -8.71 -33.65 -10.06
CA HIS A 648 -9.50 -34.57 -9.24
C HIS A 648 -8.96 -36.00 -9.34
N SER A 649 -8.53 -36.43 -10.52
CA SER A 649 -7.80 -37.70 -10.69
C SER A 649 -6.49 -37.67 -9.89
N LEU A 650 -5.85 -36.50 -9.75
CA LEU A 650 -4.65 -36.35 -8.93
C LEU A 650 -4.98 -36.46 -7.43
N ARG A 651 -6.11 -35.90 -6.99
CA ARG A 651 -6.66 -36.09 -5.62
C ARG A 651 -7.14 -37.51 -5.35
N ILE A 652 -7.64 -38.22 -6.36
CA ILE A 652 -8.02 -39.63 -6.23
C ILE A 652 -6.76 -40.49 -6.12
N ASN A 653 -5.74 -40.19 -6.92
CA ASN A 653 -4.42 -40.79 -6.80
C ASN A 653 -3.82 -40.48 -5.41
N GLU A 654 -3.97 -39.26 -4.88
CA GLU A 654 -3.61 -38.88 -3.49
C GLU A 654 -4.27 -39.79 -2.43
N GLN A 655 -5.58 -40.02 -2.54
CA GLN A 655 -6.34 -40.92 -1.65
C GLN A 655 -5.89 -42.38 -1.81
N TYR A 656 -5.63 -42.81 -3.05
CA TYR A 656 -5.11 -44.13 -3.36
C TYR A 656 -3.71 -44.32 -2.76
N TYR A 657 -2.81 -43.35 -2.91
CA TYR A 657 -1.46 -43.36 -2.33
C TYR A 657 -1.52 -43.32 -0.81
N SER A 658 -2.37 -42.48 -0.20
CA SER A 658 -2.56 -42.43 1.26
C SER A 658 -3.07 -43.76 1.82
N LYS A 659 -3.99 -44.41 1.10
CA LYS A 659 -4.54 -45.72 1.48
C LYS A 659 -3.54 -46.85 1.25
N PHE A 660 -2.77 -46.80 0.18
CA PHE A 660 -1.70 -47.75 -0.13
C PHE A 660 -0.54 -47.64 0.87
N ILE A 661 -0.10 -46.42 1.23
CA ILE A 661 0.84 -46.13 2.33
C ILE A 661 0.32 -46.74 3.65
N ALA A 662 -0.93 -46.48 4.00
CA ALA A 662 -1.54 -47.03 5.21
C ALA A 662 -1.63 -48.57 5.20
N THR A 663 -1.68 -49.20 4.03
CA THR A 663 -1.75 -50.67 3.86
C THR A 663 -0.35 -51.31 3.76
N PHE A 664 0.65 -50.58 3.29
CA PHE A 664 2.04 -51.06 3.14
C PHE A 664 2.86 -50.87 4.43
N LEU A 665 2.45 -49.94 5.31
CA LEU A 665 3.06 -49.67 6.61
C LEU A 665 2.44 -50.47 7.78
N THR A 666 1.37 -51.21 7.53
CA THR A 666 0.76 -52.19 8.45
C THR A 666 1.06 -53.59 7.97
#